data_AF-A0AAI9C9P1-F1
#
_entry.id   AF-A0AAI9C9P1-F1
#
_cell.length_a   1.000
_cell.length_b   1.000
_cell.length_c   1.000
_cell.angle_alpha   90.00
_cell.angle_beta   90.00
_cell.angle_gamma   90.00
#
_symmetry.space_group_name_H-M   'P 1'
#
loop_
_entity.id
_entity.type
_entity.pdbx_description
1 polymer ?
#
loop_
_entity_poly.entity_id
_entity_poly.type
_entity_poly.pdbx_seq_one_letter_code
_entity_poly.pdbx_strand_id
1 'polypeptide(L)'
;MARTKPQEIIRRAQVPQRLAERPVLAVQADQASSAGAGVLSRTAAAVLTRVSDSVNSQMISNSREQYSAAATQRMQEDAEGTPRQAEDFVAQQSESWRRGYLKADGIIRVRDWQIEAAKEIAKAEPGTDIEPLIKERMAALTQNPEFQDPQVRKALMPVAMRAAQQVRQQWQADSMREMLVRQKESLTAIIRDGIKGGTFLTSEGMNGLYAMLDQEEYAYLNKRDVDELYVEAAKEELAAGNRDPQSILAFLEQDRGDGQPGLMNTEHGDELRAAAAAGARVIAHREDEARKQAMAEAEWTLQGLADRGQLTHKTIDTWASKFGLSGGDLQSFKRYWNNQQEQTLRRWEQEAKERAREERIRKLVAGGNPYEISDADLKKQAGKEWEETPQAARGQVLQKWARQGIVIPQLERILKRADPAFQENFQNAATLYEQLRKVSPKYADTVAGGEAAAMLDQYLYDTRRSGQSHQEAARVLTQPKREVEEARSVINDTWKSGIKDYLEIDGKPRDPRELHRIRQEAERIASRGGVSGEAAIRAAVGQIDAQRTTVNGRRVPNIGMPQGAEPAVDELIQTVARKLGRDPDELSALPNPRNPGQWQIVGPDNWLIPDPDTGRAIGFDPRAIAAQHQRWKGDLAESQARRRVEQRTTWADQSRNIRDLRSQSATTEVPAAIAKRDASAAEAPAFELPKFDLTKPLVPNAGTKQTTTTPAVPEDFLEYLTRK
;
A
#
# COMPACT_ATOMS: atom_id res chain seq x y z
N MET A 1 42.44 38.88 65.21
CA MET A 1 41.25 39.78 65.18
C MET A 1 41.34 40.65 63.95
N ALA A 2 40.34 40.63 63.07
CA ALA A 2 40.05 41.69 62.10
C ALA A 2 38.53 41.67 61.87
N ARG A 3 37.89 42.85 61.77
CA ARG A 3 36.44 42.97 61.50
C ARG A 3 36.23 43.41 60.06
N THR A 4 35.94 42.46 59.18
CA THR A 4 35.33 42.70 57.86
C THR A 4 33.87 42.23 57.86
N LYS A 5 33.07 42.67 56.89
CA LYS A 5 31.60 42.73 57.02
C LYS A 5 30.91 41.50 56.42
N PRO A 6 29.81 40.99 57.02
CA PRO A 6 28.99 39.92 56.43
C PRO A 6 28.39 40.22 55.05
N GLN A 7 28.45 41.48 54.58
CA GLN A 7 27.82 41.94 53.34
C GLN A 7 28.61 41.61 52.06
N GLU A 8 29.88 41.20 52.15
CA GLU A 8 30.70 40.91 50.95
C GLU A 8 30.58 39.46 50.44
N ILE A 9 30.17 38.52 51.32
CA ILE A 9 30.01 37.08 51.00
C ILE A 9 28.98 36.89 49.87
N ILE A 10 27.88 37.64 49.90
CA ILE A 10 26.72 37.50 49.01
C ILE A 10 27.05 37.86 47.54
N ARG A 11 28.17 38.53 47.25
CA ARG A 11 28.49 39.04 45.90
C ARG A 11 29.39 38.17 45.02
N ARG A 12 29.77 36.96 45.45
CA ARG A 12 30.62 36.05 44.64
C ARG A 12 30.04 34.67 44.34
N ALA A 13 28.96 34.25 45.00
CA ALA A 13 28.30 32.97 44.77
C ALA A 13 27.28 32.99 43.60
N GLN A 14 27.70 33.42 42.38
CA GLN A 14 26.87 33.34 41.17
C GLN A 14 27.57 32.54 40.05
N VAL A 15 27.38 31.22 40.09
CA VAL A 15 27.87 30.18 39.16
C VAL A 15 26.68 29.20 38.97
N PRO A 16 26.38 28.69 37.74
CA PRO A 16 25.17 29.18 37.07
C PRO A 16 23.89 28.33 37.19
N GLN A 17 22.82 28.87 36.62
CA GLN A 17 21.49 28.28 36.60
C GLN A 17 21.38 27.00 35.73
N ARG A 18 20.65 26.00 36.26
CA ARG A 18 19.99 24.85 35.59
C ARG A 18 20.83 23.62 35.23
N LEU A 19 20.26 22.45 35.57
CA LEU A 19 19.71 21.53 34.57
C LEU A 19 18.64 20.60 35.20
N ALA A 20 17.76 20.03 34.36
CA ALA A 20 16.72 19.03 34.64
C ALA A 20 15.54 19.39 35.57
N GLU A 21 14.33 19.05 35.11
CA GLU A 21 13.05 19.24 35.78
C GLU A 21 12.71 18.09 36.73
N ARG A 22 12.17 18.37 37.93
CA ARG A 22 11.30 17.42 38.67
C ARG A 22 10.53 18.10 39.80
N PRO A 23 9.20 17.99 39.89
CA PRO A 23 8.38 18.70 40.88
C PRO A 23 8.42 18.12 42.32
N VAL A 24 9.34 17.19 42.61
CA VAL A 24 9.34 16.41 43.87
C VAL A 24 9.84 17.23 45.06
N LEU A 25 10.89 18.04 44.89
CA LEU A 25 11.50 18.80 45.99
C LEU A 25 10.59 19.91 46.53
N ALA A 26 9.80 20.56 45.67
CA ALA A 26 8.79 21.53 46.11
C ALA A 26 7.73 20.87 47.02
N VAL A 27 7.25 19.68 46.64
CA VAL A 27 6.30 18.91 47.45
C VAL A 27 6.90 18.46 48.78
N GLN A 28 8.20 18.14 48.83
CA GLN A 28 8.88 17.83 50.09
C GLN A 28 9.09 19.06 50.98
N ALA A 29 9.34 20.25 50.41
CA ALA A 29 9.37 21.50 51.16
C ALA A 29 7.98 21.87 51.74
N ASP A 30 6.91 21.67 50.96
CA ASP A 30 5.53 21.82 51.45
C ASP A 30 5.17 20.77 52.53
N GLN A 31 5.66 19.53 52.41
CA GLN A 31 5.44 18.50 53.44
C GLN A 31 6.26 18.76 54.73
N ALA A 32 7.50 19.22 54.62
CA ALA A 32 8.33 19.58 55.76
C ALA A 32 7.78 20.84 56.48
N SER A 33 7.37 21.86 55.72
CA SER A 33 6.79 23.09 56.28
C SER A 33 5.38 22.88 56.85
N SER A 34 4.56 22.00 56.28
CA SER A 34 3.26 21.61 56.88
C SER A 34 3.42 20.72 58.12
N ALA A 35 4.41 19.83 58.16
CA ALA A 35 4.79 19.11 59.38
C ALA A 35 5.28 20.08 60.47
N GLY A 36 6.15 21.03 60.10
CA GLY A 36 6.62 22.10 60.98
C GLY A 36 5.47 22.98 61.50
N ALA A 37 4.54 23.39 60.63
CA ALA A 37 3.33 24.10 61.02
C ALA A 37 2.42 23.27 61.95
N GLY A 38 2.36 21.95 61.75
CA GLY A 38 1.63 21.01 62.62
C GLY A 38 2.28 20.79 63.99
N VAL A 39 3.58 21.07 64.14
CA VAL A 39 4.28 21.15 65.44
C VAL A 39 4.11 22.54 66.05
N LEU A 40 4.33 23.62 65.30
CA LEU A 40 4.12 25.01 65.72
C LEU A 40 2.70 25.24 66.25
N SER A 41 1.67 24.73 65.58
CA SER A 41 0.28 24.82 66.02
C SER A 41 0.05 24.19 67.40
N ARG A 42 0.61 22.98 67.65
CA ARG A 42 0.54 22.31 68.96
C ARG A 42 1.36 23.03 70.03
N THR A 43 2.54 23.52 69.69
CA THR A 43 3.41 24.27 70.61
C THR A 43 2.80 25.61 70.99
N ALA A 44 2.20 26.32 70.03
CA ALA A 44 1.44 27.55 70.25
C ALA A 44 0.24 27.26 71.15
N ALA A 45 -0.59 26.26 70.83
CA ALA A 45 -1.74 25.84 71.65
C ALA A 45 -1.36 25.65 73.13
N ALA A 46 -0.26 24.93 73.41
CA ALA A 46 0.26 24.70 74.75
C ALA A 46 0.88 25.94 75.44
N VAL A 47 1.08 27.05 74.71
CA VAL A 47 1.38 28.38 75.26
C VAL A 47 0.08 29.17 75.50
N LEU A 48 -0.93 29.07 74.62
CA LEU A 48 -2.23 29.74 74.82
C LEU A 48 -2.87 29.30 76.14
N THR A 49 -2.88 28.00 76.45
CA THR A 49 -3.42 27.47 77.72
C THR A 49 -2.73 28.11 78.93
N ARG A 50 -1.39 28.04 79.00
CA ARG A 50 -0.60 28.58 80.12
C ARG A 50 -0.69 30.10 80.27
N VAL A 51 -0.95 30.84 79.18
CA VAL A 51 -1.19 32.30 79.19
C VAL A 51 -2.65 32.65 79.55
N SER A 52 -3.59 31.71 79.37
CA SER A 52 -4.94 31.80 79.92
C SER A 52 -4.92 31.60 81.45
N ASP A 53 -4.35 30.47 81.89
CA ASP A 53 -4.28 30.06 83.30
C ASP A 53 -3.65 31.12 84.20
N SER A 54 -2.53 31.70 83.77
CA SER A 54 -1.73 32.65 84.56
C SER A 54 -2.40 34.00 84.85
N VAL A 55 -3.46 34.38 84.12
CA VAL A 55 -4.08 35.72 84.20
C VAL A 55 -5.43 35.72 84.95
N ASN A 56 -6.02 34.56 85.23
CA ASN A 56 -7.28 34.45 85.97
C ASN A 56 -7.19 34.82 87.47
N SER A 57 -6.03 35.27 87.96
CA SER A 57 -5.72 35.37 89.39
C SER A 57 -6.02 36.72 90.08
N GLN A 58 -6.37 37.79 89.35
CA GLN A 58 -6.45 39.15 89.89
C GLN A 58 -7.67 40.00 89.46
N MET A 59 -8.89 39.44 89.46
CA MET A 59 -10.14 40.21 89.27
C MET A 59 -11.29 39.74 90.18
N ILE A 60 -12.22 40.66 90.46
CA ILE A 60 -13.43 40.45 91.28
C ILE A 60 -14.37 39.46 90.57
N SER A 61 -15.03 38.57 91.32
CA SER A 61 -15.81 37.41 90.82
C SER A 61 -16.52 37.64 89.49
N ASN A 62 -17.51 38.54 89.45
CA ASN A 62 -18.38 38.73 88.29
C ASN A 62 -17.62 39.30 87.08
N SER A 63 -16.58 40.11 87.31
CA SER A 63 -15.70 40.62 86.24
C SER A 63 -14.76 39.54 85.70
N ARG A 64 -14.28 38.63 86.55
CA ARG A 64 -13.47 37.46 86.17
C ARG A 64 -14.30 36.47 85.33
N GLU A 65 -15.53 36.19 85.74
CA GLU A 65 -16.46 35.33 84.99
C GLU A 65 -16.70 35.88 83.57
N GLN A 66 -17.14 37.14 83.45
CA GLN A 66 -17.36 37.79 82.15
C GLN A 66 -16.11 37.80 81.25
N TYR A 67 -14.95 38.13 81.82
CA TYR A 67 -13.66 38.10 81.11
C TYR A 67 -13.30 36.69 80.61
N SER A 68 -13.49 35.66 81.45
CA SER A 68 -13.19 34.28 81.10
C SER A 68 -14.16 33.71 80.06
N ALA A 69 -15.46 34.03 80.15
CA ALA A 69 -16.47 33.64 79.17
C ALA A 69 -16.18 34.24 77.80
N ALA A 70 -15.82 35.54 77.75
CA ALA A 70 -15.45 36.23 76.52
C ALA A 70 -14.18 35.64 75.85
N ALA A 71 -13.17 35.30 76.66
CA ALA A 71 -11.95 34.68 76.17
C ALA A 71 -12.20 33.27 75.61
N THR A 72 -13.00 32.46 76.31
CA THR A 72 -13.43 31.14 75.84
C THR A 72 -14.26 31.23 74.56
N GLN A 73 -15.23 32.15 74.50
CA GLN A 73 -16.06 32.37 73.30
C GLN A 73 -15.19 32.69 72.08
N ARG A 74 -14.23 33.62 72.19
CA ARG A 74 -13.37 33.98 71.05
C ARG A 74 -12.49 32.82 70.59
N MET A 75 -11.97 32.02 71.52
CA MET A 75 -11.18 30.81 71.22
C MET A 75 -12.05 29.72 70.55
N GLN A 76 -13.31 29.60 70.95
CA GLN A 76 -14.27 28.69 70.31
C GLN A 76 -14.64 29.16 68.90
N GLU A 77 -14.92 30.45 68.71
CA GLU A 77 -15.16 31.06 67.39
C GLU A 77 -13.98 30.78 66.43
N ASP A 78 -12.74 30.92 66.89
CA ASP A 78 -11.53 30.58 66.12
C ASP A 78 -11.40 29.08 65.81
N ALA A 79 -11.65 28.20 66.80
CA ALA A 79 -11.61 26.76 66.61
C ALA A 79 -12.71 26.22 65.67
N GLU A 80 -13.85 26.92 65.58
CA GLU A 80 -14.96 26.62 64.67
C GLU A 80 -14.81 27.29 63.29
N GLY A 81 -13.81 28.16 63.10
CA GLY A 81 -13.61 28.92 61.86
C GLY A 81 -14.60 30.09 61.68
N THR A 82 -15.32 30.45 62.73
CA THR A 82 -16.32 31.54 62.76
C THR A 82 -15.61 32.91 62.75
N PRO A 83 -16.07 33.87 61.93
CA PRO A 83 -15.48 35.22 61.91
C PRO A 83 -15.68 35.95 63.25
N ARG A 84 -14.69 36.78 63.61
CA ARG A 84 -14.72 37.64 64.80
C ARG A 84 -15.99 38.51 64.83
N GLN A 85 -16.56 38.67 66.03
CA GLN A 85 -17.72 39.54 66.30
C GLN A 85 -17.46 40.99 65.86
N ALA A 86 -18.49 41.65 65.34
CA ALA A 86 -18.43 43.02 64.85
C ALA A 86 -17.94 43.99 65.95
N GLU A 87 -17.18 45.02 65.57
CA GLU A 87 -16.56 45.93 66.54
C GLU A 87 -17.61 46.71 67.35
N ASP A 88 -18.75 47.06 66.73
CA ASP A 88 -19.89 47.68 67.42
C ASP A 88 -20.49 46.79 68.51
N PHE A 89 -20.53 45.47 68.30
CA PHE A 89 -21.00 44.51 69.31
C PHE A 89 -19.99 44.43 70.46
N VAL A 90 -18.70 44.28 70.14
CA VAL A 90 -17.60 44.24 71.12
C VAL A 90 -17.52 45.56 71.92
N ALA A 91 -17.88 46.69 71.30
CA ALA A 91 -17.96 48.02 71.93
C ALA A 91 -19.20 48.22 72.82
N GLN A 92 -20.25 47.41 72.67
CA GLN A 92 -21.44 47.42 73.56
C GLN A 92 -21.26 46.52 74.80
N GLN A 93 -20.35 45.55 74.76
CA GLN A 93 -20.08 44.66 75.90
C GLN A 93 -19.28 45.33 77.03
N SER A 94 -19.36 44.77 78.24
CA SER A 94 -18.67 45.28 79.44
C SER A 94 -17.14 45.34 79.26
N GLU A 95 -16.47 46.23 79.99
CA GLU A 95 -15.01 46.42 79.91
C GLU A 95 -14.23 45.12 80.21
N SER A 96 -14.70 44.33 81.19
CA SER A 96 -14.13 43.01 81.52
C SER A 96 -14.36 41.98 80.42
N TRP A 97 -15.57 41.89 79.85
CA TRP A 97 -15.84 41.01 78.72
C TRP A 97 -14.97 41.40 77.52
N ARG A 98 -14.92 42.69 77.19
CA ARG A 98 -14.17 43.26 76.06
C ARG A 98 -12.67 42.97 76.15
N ARG A 99 -12.06 43.13 77.33
CA ARG A 99 -10.64 42.77 77.53
C ARG A 99 -10.39 41.27 77.44
N GLY A 100 -11.33 40.44 77.86
CA GLY A 100 -11.26 38.98 77.68
C GLY A 100 -11.26 38.59 76.20
N TYR A 101 -12.23 39.13 75.45
CA TYR A 101 -12.38 38.91 74.01
C TYR A 101 -11.16 39.42 73.21
N LEU A 102 -10.74 40.67 73.43
CA LEU A 102 -9.58 41.28 72.75
C LEU A 102 -8.26 40.59 73.11
N LYS A 103 -8.06 40.14 74.36
CA LYS A 103 -6.85 39.37 74.70
C LYS A 103 -6.86 38.02 74.00
N ALA A 104 -7.99 37.33 73.91
CA ALA A 104 -8.09 36.07 73.19
C ALA A 104 -7.81 36.23 71.69
N ASP A 105 -8.41 37.25 71.05
CA ASP A 105 -8.13 37.54 69.63
C ASP A 105 -6.68 37.97 69.40
N GLY A 106 -6.11 38.80 70.27
CA GLY A 106 -4.70 39.19 70.20
C GLY A 106 -3.72 38.02 70.44
N ILE A 107 -4.12 37.02 71.24
CA ILE A 107 -3.38 35.76 71.38
C ILE A 107 -3.45 34.94 70.09
N ILE A 108 -4.62 34.88 69.42
CA ILE A 108 -4.79 34.27 68.10
C ILE A 108 -3.90 34.97 67.06
N ARG A 109 -3.89 36.32 67.02
CA ARG A 109 -2.99 37.10 66.15
C ARG A 109 -1.51 36.75 66.37
N VAL A 110 -1.07 36.50 67.61
CA VAL A 110 0.31 36.06 67.89
C VAL A 110 0.61 34.66 67.32
N ARG A 111 -0.34 33.72 67.39
CA ARG A 111 -0.20 32.38 66.78
C ARG A 111 -0.11 32.49 65.26
N ASP A 112 -1.02 33.24 64.64
CA ASP A 112 -1.10 33.34 63.18
C ASP A 112 0.15 34.04 62.63
N TRP A 113 0.57 35.12 63.29
CA TRP A 113 1.86 35.77 63.06
C TRP A 113 3.05 34.81 63.14
N GLN A 114 3.07 33.89 64.13
CA GLN A 114 4.15 32.92 64.28
C GLN A 114 4.23 31.96 63.09
N ILE A 115 3.07 31.55 62.56
CA ILE A 115 2.95 30.68 61.38
C ILE A 115 3.35 31.43 60.10
N GLU A 116 2.92 32.68 59.94
CA GLU A 116 3.29 33.52 58.80
C GLU A 116 4.78 33.85 58.77
N ALA A 117 5.34 34.29 59.91
CA ALA A 117 6.77 34.58 60.03
C ALA A 117 7.62 33.34 59.73
N ALA A 118 7.24 32.16 60.23
CA ALA A 118 7.93 30.90 59.90
C ALA A 118 7.85 30.56 58.40
N LYS A 119 6.68 30.74 57.75
CA LYS A 119 6.49 30.51 56.31
C LYS A 119 7.27 31.48 55.42
N GLU A 120 7.55 32.70 55.87
CA GLU A 120 8.38 33.64 55.12
C GLU A 120 9.87 33.42 55.35
N ILE A 121 10.27 33.11 56.59
CA ILE A 121 11.65 32.79 56.93
C ILE A 121 12.12 31.51 56.23
N ALA A 122 11.23 30.52 56.04
CA ALA A 122 11.49 29.33 55.23
C ALA A 122 11.72 29.61 53.72
N LYS A 123 11.65 30.87 53.26
CA LYS A 123 12.00 31.30 51.90
C LYS A 123 13.34 32.04 51.83
N ALA A 124 13.98 32.33 52.97
CA ALA A 124 15.31 32.91 53.00
C ALA A 124 16.37 31.84 52.67
N GLU A 125 17.54 32.26 52.21
CA GLU A 125 18.66 31.32 52.03
C GLU A 125 19.26 30.94 53.38
N PRO A 126 19.65 29.66 53.60
CA PRO A 126 20.32 29.23 54.83
C PRO A 126 21.51 30.15 55.17
N GLY A 127 21.64 30.52 56.45
CA GLY A 127 22.64 31.47 56.93
C GLY A 127 22.22 32.95 56.90
N THR A 128 21.10 33.29 56.26
CA THR A 128 20.59 34.68 56.22
C THR A 128 20.24 35.22 57.61
N ASP A 129 20.56 36.49 57.87
CA ASP A 129 20.09 37.23 59.04
C ASP A 129 18.59 37.57 58.89
N ILE A 130 17.76 36.82 59.62
CA ILE A 130 16.30 36.98 59.68
C ILE A 130 15.84 38.03 60.71
N GLU A 131 16.76 38.59 61.50
CA GLU A 131 16.42 39.52 62.58
C GLU A 131 15.75 40.83 62.10
N PRO A 132 16.07 41.40 60.92
CA PRO A 132 15.32 42.52 60.34
C PRO A 132 13.86 42.16 60.03
N LEU A 133 13.62 40.99 59.41
CA LEU A 133 12.29 40.52 59.02
C LEU A 133 11.43 40.23 60.27
N ILE A 134 12.00 39.61 61.30
CA ILE A 134 11.31 39.43 62.59
C ILE A 134 10.95 40.78 63.21
N LYS A 135 11.83 41.79 63.17
CA LYS A 135 11.55 43.13 63.72
C LYS A 135 10.43 43.84 62.96
N GLU A 136 10.43 43.79 61.63
CA GLU A 136 9.38 44.34 60.78
C GLU A 136 8.02 43.67 61.05
N ARG A 137 7.99 42.33 61.01
CA ARG A 137 6.78 41.55 61.29
C ARG A 137 6.27 41.76 62.71
N MET A 138 7.15 41.88 63.71
CA MET A 138 6.77 42.21 65.10
C MET A 138 6.21 43.62 65.22
N ALA A 139 6.76 44.60 64.50
CA ALA A 139 6.23 45.96 64.49
C ALA A 139 4.80 46.00 63.92
N ALA A 140 4.56 45.32 62.79
CA ALA A 140 3.23 45.16 62.20
C ALA A 140 2.23 44.49 63.16
N LEU A 141 2.64 43.41 63.86
CA LEU A 141 1.82 42.75 64.87
C LEU A 141 1.33 43.73 65.96
N THR A 142 2.20 44.63 66.42
CA THR A 142 1.86 45.62 67.46
C THR A 142 1.00 46.79 67.00
N GLN A 143 0.65 46.89 65.71
CA GLN A 143 -0.27 47.90 65.19
C GLN A 143 -1.74 47.47 65.28
N ASN A 144 -2.03 46.17 65.42
CA ASN A 144 -3.40 45.64 65.46
C ASN A 144 -4.22 46.18 66.67
N PRO A 145 -5.56 46.30 66.55
CA PRO A 145 -6.41 46.92 67.59
C PRO A 145 -6.26 46.32 68.99
N GLU A 146 -6.02 45.01 69.08
CA GLU A 146 -5.87 44.26 70.33
C GLU A 146 -4.63 44.69 71.14
N PHE A 147 -3.63 45.24 70.47
CA PHE A 147 -2.41 45.78 71.07
C PHE A 147 -2.52 47.26 71.47
N GLN A 148 -3.67 47.91 71.23
CA GLN A 148 -3.88 49.31 71.58
C GLN A 148 -4.42 49.50 73.01
N ASP A 149 -5.14 48.53 73.60
CA ASP A 149 -5.47 48.56 75.04
C ASP A 149 -4.20 48.33 75.89
N PRO A 150 -3.85 49.23 76.83
CA PRO A 150 -2.61 49.11 77.61
C PRO A 150 -2.50 47.87 78.49
N GLN A 151 -3.62 47.35 79.01
CA GLN A 151 -3.64 46.15 79.84
C GLN A 151 -3.50 44.88 79.00
N VAL A 152 -4.23 44.82 77.88
CA VAL A 152 -4.14 43.71 76.91
C VAL A 152 -2.73 43.66 76.31
N ARG A 153 -2.19 44.79 75.84
CA ARG A 153 -0.81 44.91 75.33
C ARG A 153 0.23 44.40 76.34
N LYS A 154 0.10 44.77 77.63
CA LYS A 154 0.99 44.31 78.71
C LYS A 154 0.97 42.78 78.87
N ALA A 155 -0.16 42.13 78.60
CA ALA A 155 -0.29 40.68 78.62
C ALA A 155 0.16 39.99 77.30
N LEU A 156 0.00 40.64 76.14
CA LEU A 156 0.34 40.07 74.83
C LEU A 156 1.84 40.16 74.50
N MET A 157 2.52 41.26 74.83
CA MET A 157 3.92 41.48 74.45
C MET A 157 4.89 40.33 74.85
N PRO A 158 4.81 39.74 76.07
CA PRO A 158 5.65 38.58 76.43
C PRO A 158 5.36 37.32 75.60
N VAL A 159 4.14 37.16 75.08
CA VAL A 159 3.74 36.04 74.22
C VAL A 159 4.32 36.21 72.83
N ALA A 160 4.19 37.42 72.26
CA ALA A 160 4.76 37.77 70.96
C ALA A 160 6.30 37.62 70.95
N MET A 161 6.98 38.09 72.00
CA MET A 161 8.42 37.91 72.15
C MET A 161 8.84 36.42 72.24
N ARG A 162 8.05 35.57 72.91
CA ARG A 162 8.29 34.12 72.99
C ARG A 162 8.08 33.44 71.64
N ALA A 163 7.01 33.78 70.92
CA ALA A 163 6.77 33.29 69.56
C ALA A 163 7.94 33.64 68.63
N ALA A 164 8.40 34.90 68.68
CA ALA A 164 9.56 35.34 67.91
C ALA A 164 10.86 34.64 68.31
N GLN A 165 11.02 34.21 69.56
CA GLN A 165 12.18 33.41 69.99
C GLN A 165 12.12 31.98 69.42
N GLN A 166 10.94 31.36 69.40
CA GLN A 166 10.75 30.02 68.82
C GLN A 166 11.04 30.00 67.31
N VAL A 167 10.57 31.01 66.56
CA VAL A 167 10.85 31.13 65.12
C VAL A 167 12.35 31.25 64.83
N ARG A 168 13.11 32.01 65.64
CA ARG A 168 14.59 32.07 65.53
C ARG A 168 15.25 30.72 65.78
N GLN A 169 14.84 30.01 66.83
CA GLN A 169 15.42 28.72 67.20
C GLN A 169 15.15 27.65 66.12
N GLN A 170 13.95 27.65 65.53
CA GLN A 170 13.64 26.78 64.42
C GLN A 170 14.48 27.12 63.18
N TRP A 171 14.52 28.40 62.77
CA TRP A 171 15.35 28.83 61.64
C TRP A 171 16.81 28.42 61.80
N GLN A 172 17.40 28.64 62.98
CA GLN A 172 18.79 28.25 63.24
C GLN A 172 18.99 26.73 63.10
N ALA A 173 18.08 25.91 63.64
CA ALA A 173 18.18 24.46 63.55
C ALA A 173 18.03 23.95 62.10
N ASP A 174 17.04 24.44 61.36
CA ASP A 174 16.75 23.99 59.99
C ASP A 174 17.77 24.55 58.98
N SER A 175 18.21 25.81 59.15
CA SER A 175 19.30 26.40 58.37
C SER A 175 20.63 25.66 58.58
N MET A 176 20.98 25.25 59.81
CA MET A 176 22.22 24.48 60.02
C MET A 176 22.15 23.09 59.37
N ARG A 177 20.98 22.44 59.39
CA ARG A 177 20.76 21.17 58.67
C ARG A 177 20.90 21.33 57.17
N GLU A 178 20.32 22.37 56.58
CA GLU A 178 20.38 22.57 55.14
C GLU A 178 21.78 22.98 54.68
N MET A 179 22.51 23.80 55.45
CA MET A 179 23.93 24.07 55.18
C MET A 179 24.77 22.79 55.22
N LEU A 180 24.57 21.93 56.23
CA LEU A 180 25.23 20.62 56.31
C LEU A 180 24.93 19.74 55.08
N VAL A 181 23.67 19.64 54.65
CA VAL A 181 23.30 18.86 53.46
C VAL A 181 23.96 19.42 52.20
N ARG A 182 23.86 20.74 51.96
CA ARG A 182 24.49 21.40 50.80
C ARG A 182 26.02 21.22 50.80
N GLN A 183 26.66 21.27 51.96
CA GLN A 183 28.09 20.99 52.11
C GLN A 183 28.44 19.54 51.77
N LYS A 184 27.68 18.56 52.28
CA LYS A 184 27.88 17.14 51.95
C LYS A 184 27.66 16.87 50.46
N GLU A 185 26.61 17.42 49.85
CA GLU A 185 26.32 17.28 48.42
C GLU A 185 27.43 17.89 47.54
N SER A 186 27.85 19.12 47.85
CA SER A 186 28.95 19.82 47.16
C SER A 186 30.25 19.02 47.22
N LEU A 187 30.64 18.58 48.42
CA LEU A 187 31.89 17.85 48.61
C LEU A 187 31.83 16.46 47.97
N THR A 188 30.68 15.78 48.00
CA THR A 188 30.48 14.49 47.30
C THR A 188 30.69 14.62 45.79
N ALA A 189 30.18 15.70 45.17
CA ALA A 189 30.38 15.94 43.75
C ALA A 189 31.87 16.15 43.40
N ILE A 190 32.57 16.99 44.18
CA ILE A 190 34.01 17.22 44.06
C ILE A 190 34.78 15.91 44.21
N ILE A 191 34.46 15.12 45.23
CA ILE A 191 35.07 13.81 45.49
C ILE A 191 34.86 12.84 44.33
N ARG A 192 33.60 12.68 43.85
CA ARG A 192 33.27 11.74 42.79
C ARG A 192 34.04 12.05 41.50
N ASP A 193 34.07 13.32 41.08
CA ASP A 193 34.84 13.74 39.91
C ASP A 193 36.36 13.60 40.12
N GLY A 194 36.87 13.82 41.35
CA GLY A 194 38.28 13.63 41.69
C GLY A 194 38.72 12.16 41.78
N ILE A 195 37.86 11.23 42.19
CA ILE A 195 38.09 9.77 42.13
C ILE A 195 38.13 9.32 40.67
N LYS A 196 37.14 9.76 39.89
CA LYS A 196 36.99 9.43 38.46
C LYS A 196 38.16 9.94 37.63
N GLY A 197 38.54 11.21 37.80
CA GLY A 197 39.78 11.77 37.22
C GLY A 197 41.04 11.10 37.78
N GLY A 198 41.00 10.68 39.04
CA GLY A 198 42.10 10.01 39.74
C GLY A 198 43.03 10.96 40.50
N THR A 199 42.68 12.24 40.62
CA THR A 199 43.43 13.22 41.43
C THR A 199 43.41 12.84 42.91
N PHE A 200 42.27 12.37 43.41
CA PHE A 200 42.13 11.93 44.81
C PHE A 200 42.56 10.48 45.06
N LEU A 201 42.95 9.72 44.03
CA LEU A 201 43.65 8.44 44.18
C LEU A 201 45.16 8.66 44.47
N THR A 202 45.48 9.71 45.22
CA THR A 202 46.83 10.10 45.62
C THR A 202 46.80 10.69 47.03
N SER A 203 47.89 10.52 47.79
CA SER A 203 48.00 11.10 49.14
C SER A 203 48.00 12.64 49.13
N GLU A 204 48.60 13.25 48.10
CA GLU A 204 48.55 14.71 47.88
C GLU A 204 47.12 15.19 47.63
N GLY A 205 46.36 14.50 46.79
CA GLY A 205 44.95 14.80 46.52
C GLY A 205 44.07 14.67 47.75
N MET A 206 44.22 13.60 48.56
CA MET A 206 43.46 13.44 49.80
C MET A 206 43.84 14.46 50.88
N ASN A 207 45.11 14.87 50.96
CA ASN A 207 45.51 15.96 51.84
C ASN A 207 44.93 17.31 51.36
N GLY A 208 44.86 17.54 50.05
CA GLY A 208 44.16 18.69 49.47
C GLY A 208 42.66 18.69 49.77
N LEU A 209 42.00 17.53 49.70
CA LEU A 209 40.59 17.34 50.08
C LEU A 209 40.37 17.63 51.58
N TYR A 210 41.23 17.13 52.46
CA TYR A 210 41.16 17.46 53.89
C TYR A 210 41.39 18.95 54.17
N ALA A 211 42.28 19.63 53.43
CA ALA A 211 42.50 21.07 53.54
C ALA A 211 41.30 21.92 53.06
N MET A 212 40.28 21.33 52.42
CA MET A 212 39.02 22.02 52.15
C MET A 212 38.21 22.25 53.44
N LEU A 213 38.41 21.45 54.49
CA LEU A 213 37.74 21.64 55.80
C LEU A 213 38.18 22.92 56.52
N ASP A 214 39.36 23.47 56.20
CA ASP A 214 39.84 24.75 56.74
C ASP A 214 39.16 25.97 56.06
N GLN A 215 38.29 25.74 55.07
CA GLN A 215 37.53 26.78 54.36
C GLN A 215 36.18 27.03 55.03
N GLU A 216 35.74 28.30 55.09
CA GLU A 216 34.42 28.67 55.63
C GLU A 216 33.27 27.95 54.91
N GLU A 217 33.46 27.57 53.64
CA GLU A 217 32.51 26.82 52.82
C GLU A 217 32.22 25.39 53.31
N TYR A 218 33.09 24.78 54.13
CA TYR A 218 32.91 23.40 54.66
C TYR A 218 32.95 23.30 56.19
N ALA A 219 32.88 24.43 56.90
CA ALA A 219 33.15 24.53 58.34
C ALA A 219 32.20 23.77 59.31
N TYR A 220 31.18 23.07 58.82
CA TYR A 220 30.34 22.17 59.64
C TYR A 220 30.68 20.67 59.46
N LEU A 221 31.57 20.33 58.52
CA LEU A 221 32.06 18.96 58.31
C LEU A 221 33.35 18.72 59.10
N ASN A 222 33.64 17.45 59.43
CA ASN A 222 34.93 17.03 59.96
C ASN A 222 35.54 15.90 59.10
N LYS A 223 36.79 15.49 59.40
CA LYS A 223 37.49 14.45 58.63
C LYS A 223 36.70 13.15 58.47
N ARG A 224 35.95 12.71 59.49
CA ARG A 224 35.10 11.50 59.40
C ARG A 224 33.94 11.69 58.43
N ASP A 225 33.32 12.86 58.36
CA ASP A 225 32.31 13.14 57.33
C ASP A 225 32.92 13.05 55.93
N VAL A 226 34.12 13.59 55.72
CA VAL A 226 34.82 13.49 54.42
C VAL A 226 35.09 12.04 54.05
N ASP A 227 35.50 11.22 55.02
CA ASP A 227 35.81 9.81 54.82
C ASP A 227 34.57 8.97 54.49
N GLU A 228 33.46 9.19 55.19
CA GLU A 228 32.17 8.55 54.89
C GLU A 228 31.68 8.94 53.47
N LEU A 229 31.77 10.21 53.09
CA LEU A 229 31.43 10.66 51.73
C LEU A 229 32.39 10.12 50.66
N TYR A 230 33.68 9.95 51.01
CA TYR A 230 34.68 9.38 50.11
C TYR A 230 34.43 7.90 49.84
N VAL A 231 34.06 7.15 50.86
CA VAL A 231 33.64 5.75 50.74
C VAL A 231 32.41 5.63 49.84
N GLU A 232 31.36 6.42 50.03
CA GLU A 232 30.15 6.34 49.19
C GLU A 232 30.44 6.69 47.72
N ALA A 233 31.16 7.79 47.46
CA ALA A 233 31.56 8.14 46.11
C ALA A 233 32.48 7.09 45.45
N ALA A 234 33.34 6.43 46.23
CA ALA A 234 34.16 5.31 45.76
C ALA A 234 33.31 4.07 45.43
N LYS A 235 32.31 3.71 46.26
CA LYS A 235 31.36 2.62 45.97
C LYS A 235 30.64 2.85 44.64
N GLU A 236 30.16 4.08 44.40
CA GLU A 236 29.46 4.43 43.15
C GLU A 236 30.36 4.31 41.91
N GLU A 237 31.54 4.93 41.92
CA GLU A 237 32.45 4.89 40.75
C GLU A 237 33.04 3.49 40.51
N LEU A 238 33.27 2.70 41.56
CA LEU A 238 33.56 1.27 41.46
C LEU A 238 32.42 0.53 40.77
N ALA A 239 31.19 0.62 41.29
CA ALA A 239 30.04 -0.10 40.73
C ALA A 239 29.68 0.34 39.29
N ALA A 240 29.92 1.61 38.96
CA ALA A 240 29.72 2.14 37.60
C ALA A 240 30.76 1.65 36.58
N GLY A 241 31.90 1.10 37.04
CA GLY A 241 32.98 0.62 36.18
C GLY A 241 33.59 1.71 35.29
N ASN A 242 33.65 2.94 35.79
CA ASN A 242 34.15 4.11 35.03
C ASN A 242 35.69 4.18 34.97
N ARG A 243 36.35 3.44 35.86
CA ARG A 243 37.81 3.35 36.02
C ARG A 243 38.17 1.91 36.43
N ASP A 244 39.43 1.51 36.25
CA ASP A 244 39.94 0.24 36.76
C ASP A 244 39.69 0.13 38.29
N PRO A 245 38.92 -0.89 38.74
CA PRO A 245 38.67 -1.11 40.16
C PRO A 245 39.93 -1.38 40.99
N GLN A 246 40.97 -1.98 40.40
CA GLN A 246 42.22 -2.26 41.14
C GLN A 246 42.94 -0.96 41.52
N SER A 247 42.98 0.03 40.62
CA SER A 247 43.55 1.36 40.90
C SER A 247 42.85 2.10 42.06
N ILE A 248 41.55 1.88 42.27
CA ILE A 248 40.79 2.47 43.37
C ILE A 248 41.00 1.67 44.66
N LEU A 249 40.90 0.33 44.60
CA LEU A 249 41.09 -0.54 45.76
C LEU A 249 42.50 -0.43 46.35
N ALA A 250 43.54 -0.47 45.52
CA ALA A 250 44.94 -0.38 45.98
C ALA A 250 45.24 0.94 46.71
N PHE A 251 44.55 2.02 46.34
CA PHE A 251 44.64 3.30 47.07
C PHE A 251 43.87 3.27 48.40
N LEU A 252 42.67 2.68 48.43
CA LEU A 252 41.86 2.53 49.65
C LEU A 252 42.51 1.57 50.68
N GLU A 253 43.32 0.60 50.23
CA GLU A 253 44.07 -0.33 51.07
C GLU A 253 45.32 0.30 51.70
N GLN A 254 45.84 1.40 51.13
CA GLN A 254 47.06 2.05 51.60
C GLN A 254 46.84 2.79 52.94
N ASP A 255 47.82 2.69 53.84
CA ASP A 255 47.87 3.50 55.07
C ASP A 255 47.86 5.00 54.73
N ARG A 256 47.06 5.77 55.45
CA ARG A 256 46.77 7.17 55.12
C ARG A 256 47.89 8.13 55.49
N GLY A 257 48.91 7.67 56.22
CA GLY A 257 50.09 8.45 56.60
C GLY A 257 49.88 9.41 57.76
N ASP A 258 48.64 9.60 58.23
CA ASP A 258 48.30 10.27 59.49
C ASP A 258 48.09 9.28 60.66
N GLY A 259 48.35 7.99 60.43
CA GLY A 259 48.19 6.90 61.40
C GLY A 259 46.78 6.31 61.45
N GLN A 260 45.85 6.77 60.61
CA GLN A 260 44.59 6.09 60.36
C GLN A 260 44.79 4.90 59.40
N PRO A 261 44.14 3.75 59.63
CA PRO A 261 44.14 2.66 58.65
C PRO A 261 43.53 3.13 57.32
N GLY A 262 44.00 2.54 56.21
CA GLY A 262 43.39 2.74 54.89
C GLY A 262 41.89 2.45 54.93
N LEU A 263 41.09 3.22 54.18
CA LEU A 263 39.61 3.16 54.24
C LEU A 263 39.05 1.75 53.95
N MET A 264 39.77 0.91 53.20
CA MET A 264 39.43 -0.49 52.95
C MET A 264 39.49 -1.40 54.19
N ASN A 265 40.21 -0.97 55.23
CA ASN A 265 40.39 -1.68 56.49
C ASN A 265 39.45 -1.17 57.60
N THR A 266 38.41 -0.43 57.21
CA THR A 266 37.31 0.03 58.08
C THR A 266 36.07 -0.87 57.95
N GLU A 267 34.97 -0.50 58.60
CA GLU A 267 33.68 -1.19 58.49
C GLU A 267 33.11 -1.26 57.06
N HIS A 268 33.60 -0.41 56.15
CA HIS A 268 33.17 -0.35 54.75
C HIS A 268 33.88 -1.32 53.79
N GLY A 269 34.89 -2.05 54.25
CA GLY A 269 35.78 -2.85 53.40
C GLY A 269 35.06 -3.87 52.51
N ASP A 270 34.08 -4.60 53.05
CA ASP A 270 33.34 -5.61 52.28
C ASP A 270 32.36 -5.01 51.27
N GLU A 271 31.80 -3.84 51.57
CA GLU A 271 30.94 -3.10 50.64
C GLU A 271 31.75 -2.60 49.43
N LEU A 272 32.98 -2.14 49.65
CA LEU A 272 33.93 -1.74 48.60
C LEU A 272 34.38 -2.95 47.75
N ARG A 273 34.60 -4.13 48.35
CA ARG A 273 34.85 -5.39 47.60
C ARG A 273 33.67 -5.76 46.72
N ALA A 274 32.44 -5.64 47.24
CA ALA A 274 31.23 -5.94 46.49
C ALA A 274 31.02 -4.95 45.32
N ALA A 275 31.24 -3.65 45.54
CA ALA A 275 31.18 -2.63 44.51
C ALA A 275 32.22 -2.85 43.41
N ALA A 276 33.47 -3.16 43.76
CA ALA A 276 34.53 -3.48 42.79
C ALA A 276 34.22 -4.74 41.97
N ALA A 277 33.65 -5.78 42.61
CA ALA A 277 33.22 -7.00 41.92
C ALA A 277 32.03 -6.77 40.98
N ALA A 278 31.15 -5.81 41.28
CA ALA A 278 30.11 -5.35 40.36
C ALA A 278 30.72 -4.57 39.17
N GLY A 279 31.61 -3.61 39.46
CA GLY A 279 32.34 -2.84 38.45
C GLY A 279 33.10 -3.68 37.43
N ALA A 280 33.83 -4.70 37.91
CA ALA A 280 34.54 -5.64 37.05
C ALA A 280 33.61 -6.39 36.08
N ARG A 281 32.38 -6.72 36.49
CA ARG A 281 31.36 -7.33 35.61
C ARG A 281 30.81 -6.32 34.60
N VAL A 282 30.60 -5.07 34.99
CA VAL A 282 30.16 -3.99 34.09
C VAL A 282 31.22 -3.71 33.02
N ILE A 283 32.51 -3.66 33.39
CA ILE A 283 33.62 -3.50 32.46
C ILE A 283 33.71 -4.69 31.50
N ALA A 284 33.67 -5.93 32.02
CA ALA A 284 33.70 -7.13 31.19
C ALA A 284 32.51 -7.22 30.21
N HIS A 285 31.31 -6.76 30.61
CA HIS A 285 30.14 -6.69 29.74
C HIS A 285 30.34 -5.65 28.62
N ARG A 286 30.82 -4.45 28.95
CA ARG A 286 31.13 -3.39 27.96
C ARG A 286 32.21 -3.85 26.96
N GLU A 287 33.24 -4.58 27.41
CA GLU A 287 34.25 -5.15 26.52
C GLU A 287 33.69 -6.24 25.60
N ASP A 288 32.83 -7.12 26.11
CA ASP A 288 32.19 -8.17 25.33
C ASP A 288 31.20 -7.59 24.29
N GLU A 289 30.40 -6.59 24.66
CA GLU A 289 29.55 -5.83 23.73
C GLU A 289 30.38 -5.11 22.65
N ALA A 290 31.46 -4.43 23.03
CA ALA A 290 32.35 -3.76 22.08
C ALA A 290 33.02 -4.76 21.12
N ARG A 291 33.46 -5.93 21.61
CA ARG A 291 33.98 -7.00 20.74
C ARG A 291 32.92 -7.54 19.79
N LYS A 292 31.68 -7.76 20.25
CA LYS A 292 30.56 -8.22 19.42
C LYS A 292 30.20 -7.22 18.33
N GLN A 293 30.17 -5.92 18.65
CA GLN A 293 29.96 -4.86 17.66
C GLN A 293 31.09 -4.84 16.62
N ALA A 294 32.35 -4.85 17.06
CA ALA A 294 33.51 -4.88 16.16
C ALA A 294 33.57 -6.15 15.29
N MET A 295 33.09 -7.30 15.79
CA MET A 295 32.93 -8.52 14.99
C MET A 295 31.85 -8.37 13.92
N ALA A 296 30.68 -7.78 14.25
CA ALA A 296 29.58 -7.60 13.30
C ALA A 296 29.91 -6.61 12.16
N GLU A 297 30.59 -5.50 12.48
CA GLU A 297 31.09 -4.55 11.46
C GLU A 297 32.13 -5.20 10.53
N ALA A 298 33.00 -6.04 11.09
CA ALA A 298 34.00 -6.77 10.34
C ALA A 298 33.41 -7.94 9.54
N GLU A 299 32.34 -8.58 10.00
CA GLU A 299 31.66 -9.68 9.29
C GLU A 299 31.19 -9.23 7.90
N TRP A 300 30.59 -8.04 7.80
CA TRP A 300 30.25 -7.43 6.51
C TRP A 300 31.48 -7.22 5.61
N THR A 301 32.59 -6.76 6.20
CA THR A 301 33.86 -6.52 5.47
C THR A 301 34.52 -7.82 5.01
N LEU A 302 34.46 -8.86 5.84
CA LEU A 302 35.01 -10.20 5.59
C LEU A 302 34.17 -10.96 4.55
N GLN A 303 32.84 -10.91 4.66
CA GLN A 303 31.93 -11.46 3.66
C GLN A 303 32.12 -10.75 2.31
N GLY A 304 32.18 -9.41 2.32
CA GLY A 304 32.49 -8.62 1.13
C GLY A 304 33.89 -8.88 0.53
N LEU A 305 34.80 -9.59 1.21
CA LEU A 305 36.05 -10.10 0.64
C LEU A 305 35.92 -11.55 0.17
N ALA A 306 35.21 -12.41 0.92
CA ALA A 306 34.93 -13.80 0.56
C ALA A 306 34.10 -13.91 -0.72
N ASP A 307 33.06 -13.08 -0.88
CA ASP A 307 32.20 -12.98 -2.06
C ASP A 307 32.97 -12.54 -3.33
N ARG A 308 34.13 -11.89 -3.15
CA ARG A 308 35.04 -11.49 -4.22
C ARG A 308 36.20 -12.46 -4.43
N GLY A 309 36.27 -13.56 -3.69
CA GLY A 309 37.43 -14.47 -3.71
C GLY A 309 38.73 -13.82 -3.23
N GLN A 310 38.65 -12.70 -2.50
CA GLN A 310 39.80 -11.87 -2.07
C GLN A 310 40.18 -12.08 -0.59
N LEU A 311 39.50 -12.98 0.13
CA LEU A 311 39.78 -13.20 1.55
C LEU A 311 40.99 -14.14 1.72
N THR A 312 42.04 -13.64 2.37
CA THR A 312 43.29 -14.40 2.60
C THR A 312 43.39 -14.89 4.04
N HIS A 313 44.12 -15.99 4.29
CA HIS A 313 44.43 -16.44 5.65
C HIS A 313 45.09 -15.34 6.50
N LYS A 314 45.98 -14.51 5.91
CA LYS A 314 46.59 -13.37 6.61
C LYS A 314 45.53 -12.33 7.04
N THR A 315 44.53 -12.08 6.20
CA THR A 315 43.40 -11.19 6.53
C THR A 315 42.59 -11.75 7.69
N ILE A 316 42.23 -13.04 7.63
CA ILE A 316 41.47 -13.74 8.68
C ILE A 316 42.25 -13.73 10.00
N ASP A 317 43.54 -14.04 9.97
CA ASP A 317 44.42 -14.05 11.14
C ASP A 317 44.59 -12.64 11.76
N THR A 318 44.68 -11.60 10.92
CA THR A 318 44.74 -10.21 11.38
C THR A 318 43.46 -9.82 12.13
N TRP A 319 42.28 -10.20 11.62
CA TRP A 319 41.00 -9.92 12.28
C TRP A 319 40.81 -10.76 13.55
N ALA A 320 41.12 -12.05 13.52
CA ALA A 320 41.04 -12.90 14.71
C ALA A 320 41.96 -12.38 15.84
N SER A 321 43.15 -11.87 15.50
CA SER A 321 44.05 -11.22 16.45
C SER A 321 43.51 -9.89 16.98
N LYS A 322 42.83 -9.06 16.15
CA LYS A 322 42.17 -7.83 16.61
C LYS A 322 41.05 -8.11 17.63
N PHE A 323 40.36 -9.23 17.50
CA PHE A 323 39.30 -9.65 18.43
C PHE A 323 39.80 -10.36 19.70
N GLY A 324 41.10 -10.64 19.81
CA GLY A 324 41.66 -11.44 20.89
C GLY A 324 41.20 -12.90 20.92
N LEU A 325 40.77 -13.45 19.77
CA LEU A 325 40.31 -14.84 19.70
C LEU A 325 41.45 -15.81 19.97
N SER A 326 41.18 -16.79 20.83
CA SER A 326 42.13 -17.85 21.21
C SER A 326 41.44 -19.22 21.23
N GLY A 327 42.19 -20.28 21.52
CA GLY A 327 41.64 -21.62 21.76
C GLY A 327 40.73 -22.14 20.65
N GLY A 328 39.52 -22.58 21.03
CA GLY A 328 38.51 -23.12 20.12
C GLY A 328 37.89 -22.07 19.21
N ASP A 329 37.62 -20.87 19.71
CA ASP A 329 36.92 -19.82 18.95
C ASP A 329 37.76 -19.30 17.78
N LEU A 330 39.09 -19.19 17.99
CA LEU A 330 40.06 -18.91 16.94
C LEU A 330 39.99 -19.95 15.80
N GLN A 331 39.87 -21.24 16.15
CA GLN A 331 39.78 -22.32 15.16
C GLN A 331 38.43 -22.31 14.43
N SER A 332 37.33 -22.07 15.13
CA SER A 332 35.99 -21.92 14.55
C SER A 332 35.91 -20.75 13.58
N PHE A 333 36.41 -19.57 13.97
CA PHE A 333 36.47 -18.38 13.13
C PHE A 333 37.31 -18.60 11.86
N LYS A 334 38.52 -19.17 11.99
CA LYS A 334 39.37 -19.47 10.83
C LYS A 334 38.71 -20.47 9.87
N ARG A 335 38.11 -21.55 10.41
CA ARG A 335 37.40 -22.57 9.60
C ARG A 335 36.21 -21.99 8.85
N TYR A 336 35.39 -21.17 9.51
CA TYR A 336 34.24 -20.51 8.89
C TYR A 336 34.66 -19.68 7.68
N TRP A 337 35.60 -18.75 7.86
CA TRP A 337 36.02 -17.83 6.80
C TRP A 337 36.79 -18.49 5.66
N ASN A 338 37.61 -19.51 5.96
CA ASN A 338 38.24 -20.35 4.93
C ASN A 338 37.17 -21.08 4.10
N ASN A 339 36.15 -21.67 4.74
CA ASN A 339 35.08 -22.38 4.06
C ASN A 339 34.24 -21.47 3.15
N GLN A 340 33.93 -20.23 3.58
CA GLN A 340 33.22 -19.25 2.74
C GLN A 340 34.02 -18.91 1.48
N GLN A 341 35.30 -18.56 1.64
CA GLN A 341 36.23 -18.28 0.54
C GLN A 341 36.34 -19.47 -0.43
N GLU A 342 36.48 -20.70 0.07
CA GLU A 342 36.53 -21.90 -0.78
C GLU A 342 35.22 -22.15 -1.53
N GLN A 343 34.06 -21.93 -0.90
CA GLN A 343 32.75 -22.09 -1.56
C GLN A 343 32.57 -21.09 -2.71
N THR A 344 32.94 -19.82 -2.51
CA THR A 344 32.89 -18.80 -3.57
C THR A 344 33.84 -19.15 -4.72
N LEU A 345 35.09 -19.54 -4.44
CA LEU A 345 36.04 -19.94 -5.48
C LEU A 345 35.54 -21.15 -6.29
N ARG A 346 35.02 -22.19 -5.61
CA ARG A 346 34.43 -23.37 -6.28
C ARG A 346 33.22 -23.01 -7.15
N ARG A 347 32.37 -22.08 -6.68
CA ARG A 347 31.23 -21.54 -7.45
C ARG A 347 31.69 -20.79 -8.69
N TRP A 348 32.69 -19.92 -8.56
CA TRP A 348 33.26 -19.17 -9.68
C TRP A 348 33.93 -20.09 -10.70
N GLU A 349 34.63 -21.13 -10.26
CA GLU A 349 35.16 -22.18 -11.14
C GLU A 349 34.05 -22.91 -11.91
N GLN A 350 32.94 -23.26 -11.25
CA GLN A 350 31.80 -23.89 -11.89
C GLN A 350 31.15 -22.95 -12.92
N GLU A 351 30.88 -21.69 -12.55
CA GLU A 351 30.34 -20.69 -13.49
C GLU A 351 31.28 -20.43 -14.67
N ALA A 352 32.60 -20.40 -14.48
CA ALA A 352 33.56 -20.24 -15.57
C ALA A 352 33.55 -21.46 -16.52
N LYS A 353 33.48 -22.68 -15.96
CA LYS A 353 33.36 -23.93 -16.74
C LYS A 353 32.03 -24.01 -17.50
N GLU A 354 30.92 -23.54 -16.90
CA GLU A 354 29.62 -23.44 -17.58
C GLU A 354 29.63 -22.38 -18.69
N ARG A 355 30.15 -21.16 -18.45
CA ARG A 355 30.26 -20.11 -19.48
C ARG A 355 31.12 -20.59 -20.67
N ALA A 356 32.25 -21.26 -20.41
CA ALA A 356 33.08 -21.86 -21.46
C ALA A 356 32.35 -22.96 -22.25
N ARG A 357 31.54 -23.79 -21.58
CA ARG A 357 30.67 -24.80 -22.23
C ARG A 357 29.59 -24.14 -23.09
N GLU A 358 28.89 -23.12 -22.58
CA GLU A 358 27.84 -22.42 -23.32
C GLU A 358 28.39 -21.61 -24.50
N GLU A 359 29.58 -21.00 -24.38
CA GLU A 359 30.28 -20.41 -25.52
C GLU A 359 30.65 -21.45 -26.59
N ARG A 360 31.15 -22.63 -26.19
CA ARG A 360 31.46 -23.72 -27.12
C ARG A 360 30.20 -24.21 -27.84
N ILE A 361 29.08 -24.34 -27.13
CA ILE A 361 27.77 -24.70 -27.71
C ILE A 361 27.30 -23.61 -28.70
N ARG A 362 27.32 -22.32 -28.33
CA ARG A 362 26.97 -21.23 -29.25
C ARG A 362 27.84 -21.23 -30.51
N LYS A 363 29.15 -21.45 -30.38
CA LYS A 363 30.10 -21.52 -31.52
C LYS A 363 29.83 -22.71 -32.44
N LEU A 364 29.58 -23.90 -31.90
CA LEU A 364 29.25 -25.10 -32.70
C LEU A 364 27.88 -25.01 -33.39
N VAL A 365 26.87 -24.45 -32.72
CA VAL A 365 25.54 -24.17 -33.31
C VAL A 365 25.64 -23.15 -34.45
N ALA A 366 26.44 -22.09 -34.28
CA ALA A 366 26.67 -21.09 -35.31
C ALA A 366 27.49 -21.64 -36.50
N GLY A 367 28.45 -22.54 -36.23
CA GLY A 367 29.23 -23.26 -37.25
C GLY A 367 28.45 -24.36 -37.99
N GLY A 368 27.18 -24.62 -37.63
CA GLY A 368 26.32 -25.57 -38.34
C GLY A 368 26.61 -27.05 -38.06
N ASN A 369 27.36 -27.38 -36.99
CA ASN A 369 27.74 -28.76 -36.66
C ASN A 369 27.04 -29.26 -35.37
N PRO A 370 25.71 -29.52 -35.39
CA PRO A 370 24.95 -29.88 -34.20
C PRO A 370 25.29 -31.27 -33.65
N TYR A 371 25.83 -32.18 -34.49
CA TYR A 371 26.08 -33.58 -34.15
C TYR A 371 27.18 -33.81 -33.08
N GLU A 372 27.96 -32.79 -32.75
CA GLU A 372 28.94 -32.80 -31.64
C GLU A 372 28.33 -32.39 -30.28
N ILE A 373 27.04 -32.06 -30.23
CA ILE A 373 26.36 -31.48 -29.08
C ILE A 373 25.26 -32.44 -28.60
N SER A 374 25.05 -32.56 -27.28
CA SER A 374 23.96 -33.38 -26.75
C SER A 374 22.58 -32.76 -27.05
N ASP A 375 21.57 -33.60 -27.33
CA ASP A 375 20.18 -33.16 -27.51
C ASP A 375 19.67 -32.28 -26.35
N ALA A 376 20.12 -32.56 -25.12
CA ALA A 376 19.76 -31.77 -23.94
C ALA A 376 20.37 -30.36 -23.99
N ASP A 377 21.64 -30.23 -24.38
CA ASP A 377 22.31 -28.93 -24.57
C ASP A 377 21.72 -28.15 -25.75
N LEU A 378 21.40 -28.84 -26.85
CA LEU A 378 20.73 -28.26 -28.02
C LEU A 378 19.34 -27.71 -27.65
N LYS A 379 18.51 -28.49 -26.93
CA LYS A 379 17.22 -28.03 -26.40
C LYS A 379 17.38 -26.86 -25.42
N LYS A 380 18.39 -26.87 -24.54
CA LYS A 380 18.69 -25.75 -23.61
C LYS A 380 19.03 -24.48 -24.39
N GLN A 381 19.88 -24.57 -25.42
CA GLN A 381 20.30 -23.45 -26.25
C GLN A 381 19.15 -22.90 -27.11
N ALA A 382 18.32 -23.77 -27.69
CA ALA A 382 17.12 -23.38 -28.42
C ALA A 382 16.10 -22.67 -27.52
N GLY A 383 15.96 -23.14 -26.28
CA GLY A 383 15.14 -22.49 -25.26
C GLY A 383 15.64 -21.11 -24.86
N LYS A 384 16.95 -20.93 -24.63
CA LYS A 384 17.55 -19.61 -24.36
C LYS A 384 17.35 -18.65 -25.52
N GLU A 385 17.67 -19.06 -26.75
CA GLU A 385 17.56 -18.20 -27.93
C GLU A 385 16.11 -17.78 -28.21
N TRP A 386 15.13 -18.64 -27.92
CA TRP A 386 13.70 -18.30 -27.98
C TRP A 386 13.29 -17.23 -26.95
N GLU A 387 13.81 -17.31 -25.72
CA GLU A 387 13.51 -16.35 -24.65
C GLU A 387 14.24 -15.02 -24.86
N GLU A 388 15.54 -15.05 -25.22
CA GLU A 388 16.37 -13.88 -25.56
C GLU A 388 15.84 -13.11 -26.80
N THR A 389 15.12 -13.77 -27.71
CA THR A 389 14.65 -13.15 -28.97
C THR A 389 13.29 -12.45 -28.81
N PRO A 390 13.18 -11.15 -29.20
CA PRO A 390 11.91 -10.42 -29.23
C PRO A 390 10.84 -11.07 -30.10
N GLN A 391 9.56 -10.95 -29.70
CA GLN A 391 8.45 -11.70 -30.30
C GLN A 391 8.32 -11.54 -31.82
N ALA A 392 8.63 -10.37 -32.38
CA ALA A 392 8.61 -10.13 -33.82
C ALA A 392 9.68 -10.92 -34.61
N ALA A 393 10.82 -11.23 -33.98
CA ALA A 393 11.94 -11.95 -34.61
C ALA A 393 11.89 -13.47 -34.39
N ARG A 394 11.06 -13.96 -33.46
CA ARG A 394 10.94 -15.39 -33.11
C ARG A 394 10.63 -16.33 -34.28
N GLY A 395 10.05 -15.83 -35.37
CA GLY A 395 9.85 -16.59 -36.61
C GLY A 395 11.17 -17.08 -37.25
N GLN A 396 12.27 -16.34 -37.11
CA GLN A 396 13.58 -16.74 -37.63
C GLN A 396 14.19 -17.86 -36.77
N VAL A 397 14.14 -17.71 -35.44
CA VAL A 397 14.56 -18.73 -34.46
C VAL A 397 13.77 -20.02 -34.66
N LEU A 398 12.46 -19.92 -34.87
CA LEU A 398 11.60 -21.06 -35.18
C LEU A 398 12.05 -21.79 -36.46
N GLN A 399 12.29 -21.07 -37.56
CA GLN A 399 12.77 -21.68 -38.80
C GLN A 399 14.17 -22.31 -38.66
N LYS A 400 15.07 -21.68 -37.91
CA LYS A 400 16.43 -22.20 -37.63
C LYS A 400 16.38 -23.57 -36.97
N TRP A 401 15.73 -23.67 -35.81
CA TRP A 401 15.67 -24.92 -35.05
C TRP A 401 14.77 -25.98 -35.70
N ALA A 402 13.69 -25.57 -36.39
CA ALA A 402 12.86 -26.49 -37.17
C ALA A 402 13.59 -27.17 -38.34
N ARG A 403 14.51 -26.45 -39.02
CA ARG A 403 15.40 -27.04 -40.06
C ARG A 403 16.38 -28.06 -39.48
N GLN A 404 16.81 -27.87 -38.23
CA GLN A 404 17.70 -28.78 -37.51
C GLN A 404 16.96 -29.92 -36.78
N GLY A 405 15.61 -29.90 -36.77
CA GLY A 405 14.78 -30.89 -36.07
C GLY A 405 14.74 -30.75 -34.54
N ILE A 406 15.30 -29.68 -33.99
CA ILE A 406 15.53 -29.50 -32.55
C ILE A 406 14.32 -28.81 -31.92
N VAL A 407 13.68 -29.49 -30.97
CA VAL A 407 12.45 -29.01 -30.31
C VAL A 407 12.73 -27.88 -29.32
N ILE A 408 12.09 -26.72 -29.52
CA ILE A 408 12.09 -25.61 -28.56
C ILE A 408 11.20 -25.97 -27.34
N PRO A 409 11.75 -26.10 -26.11
CA PRO A 409 11.01 -26.65 -24.97
C PRO A 409 9.75 -25.86 -24.55
N GLN A 410 9.73 -24.55 -24.79
CA GLN A 410 8.60 -23.69 -24.48
C GLN A 410 7.39 -24.00 -25.39
N LEU A 411 7.64 -24.40 -26.63
CA LEU A 411 6.58 -24.80 -27.58
C LEU A 411 6.05 -26.20 -27.22
N GLU A 412 6.95 -27.12 -26.91
CA GLU A 412 6.63 -28.47 -26.41
C GLU A 412 5.73 -28.41 -25.16
N ARG A 413 6.01 -27.49 -24.23
CA ARG A 413 5.18 -27.24 -23.03
C ARG A 413 3.79 -26.68 -23.31
N ILE A 414 3.61 -25.91 -24.39
CA ILE A 414 2.28 -25.37 -24.75
C ILE A 414 1.45 -26.46 -25.43
N LEU A 415 2.02 -27.21 -26.37
CA LEU A 415 1.29 -28.27 -27.07
C LEU A 415 0.93 -29.45 -26.16
N LYS A 416 1.80 -29.81 -25.19
CA LYS A 416 1.49 -30.84 -24.18
C LYS A 416 0.47 -30.41 -23.12
N ARG A 417 -0.04 -29.18 -23.17
CA ARG A 417 -1.19 -28.71 -22.39
C ARG A 417 -2.51 -28.73 -23.18
N ALA A 418 -2.51 -29.37 -24.36
CA ALA A 418 -3.70 -29.59 -25.16
C ALA A 418 -4.63 -30.65 -24.53
N ASP A 419 -5.41 -30.24 -23.52
CA ASP A 419 -6.51 -31.01 -22.96
C ASP A 419 -7.86 -30.56 -23.59
N PRO A 420 -8.62 -31.45 -24.27
CA PRO A 420 -9.93 -31.13 -24.84
C PRO A 420 -10.97 -30.60 -23.84
N ALA A 421 -10.80 -30.86 -22.53
CA ALA A 421 -11.69 -30.33 -21.50
C ALA A 421 -11.51 -28.82 -21.24
N PHE A 422 -10.35 -28.24 -21.59
CA PHE A 422 -10.02 -26.83 -21.31
C PHE A 422 -9.94 -26.02 -22.61
N GLN A 423 -11.10 -25.52 -23.06
CA GLN A 423 -11.29 -24.86 -24.36
C GLN A 423 -10.18 -23.87 -24.73
N GLU A 424 -9.83 -22.93 -23.86
CA GLU A 424 -8.84 -21.89 -24.15
C GLU A 424 -7.43 -22.48 -24.37
N ASN A 425 -6.99 -23.39 -23.50
CA ASN A 425 -5.71 -24.09 -23.64
C ASN A 425 -5.68 -24.91 -24.95
N PHE A 426 -6.78 -25.60 -25.26
CA PHE A 426 -6.89 -26.42 -26.47
C PHE A 426 -6.89 -25.57 -27.75
N GLN A 427 -7.61 -24.45 -27.77
CA GLN A 427 -7.64 -23.52 -28.91
C GLN A 427 -6.29 -22.81 -29.11
N ASN A 428 -5.60 -22.44 -28.03
CA ASN A 428 -4.25 -21.87 -28.09
C ASN A 428 -3.22 -22.90 -28.60
N ALA A 429 -3.26 -24.14 -28.10
CA ALA A 429 -2.40 -25.22 -28.58
C ALA A 429 -2.68 -25.59 -30.05
N ALA A 430 -3.95 -25.70 -30.45
CA ALA A 430 -4.34 -25.94 -31.84
C ALA A 430 -3.89 -24.81 -32.77
N THR A 431 -4.00 -23.55 -32.34
CA THR A 431 -3.54 -22.39 -33.12
C THR A 431 -2.01 -22.38 -33.27
N LEU A 432 -1.26 -22.69 -32.20
CA LEU A 432 0.20 -22.83 -32.26
C LEU A 432 0.60 -23.99 -33.19
N TYR A 433 -0.07 -25.13 -33.07
CA TYR A 433 0.17 -26.31 -33.93
C TYR A 433 -0.16 -26.01 -35.41
N GLU A 434 -1.25 -25.30 -35.71
CA GLU A 434 -1.59 -24.82 -37.06
C GLU A 434 -0.50 -23.88 -37.61
N GLN A 435 0.11 -23.03 -36.78
CA GLN A 435 1.25 -22.19 -37.15
C GLN A 435 2.53 -23.01 -37.40
N LEU A 436 2.80 -24.02 -36.56
CA LEU A 436 3.97 -24.89 -36.73
C LEU A 436 3.89 -25.74 -37.99
N ARG A 437 2.71 -26.28 -38.34
CA ARG A 437 2.51 -27.03 -39.59
C ARG A 437 2.76 -26.20 -40.85
N LYS A 438 2.56 -24.87 -40.78
CA LYS A 438 2.90 -23.92 -41.87
C LYS A 438 4.41 -23.70 -42.03
N VAL A 439 5.23 -24.04 -41.02
CA VAL A 439 6.70 -24.04 -41.10
C VAL A 439 7.23 -25.42 -41.53
N SER A 440 6.75 -26.49 -40.89
CA SER A 440 7.04 -27.88 -41.27
C SER A 440 6.07 -28.82 -40.53
N PRO A 441 5.26 -29.63 -41.24
CA PRO A 441 4.38 -30.61 -40.60
C PRO A 441 5.15 -31.57 -39.68
N LYS A 442 6.21 -32.21 -40.20
CA LYS A 442 7.05 -33.14 -39.42
C LYS A 442 7.63 -32.51 -38.15
N TYR A 443 7.95 -31.21 -38.17
CA TYR A 443 8.39 -30.51 -36.96
C TYR A 443 7.23 -30.28 -35.97
N ALA A 444 6.05 -29.86 -36.44
CA ALA A 444 4.86 -29.73 -35.59
C ALA A 444 4.50 -31.05 -34.89
N ASP A 445 4.49 -32.15 -35.63
CA ASP A 445 4.25 -33.51 -35.11
C ASP A 445 5.26 -33.89 -34.02
N THR A 446 6.54 -33.53 -34.23
CA THR A 446 7.65 -33.81 -33.31
C THR A 446 7.60 -32.95 -32.04
N VAL A 447 7.16 -31.69 -32.13
CA VAL A 447 7.03 -30.77 -30.97
C VAL A 447 5.79 -31.10 -30.13
N ALA A 448 4.69 -31.56 -30.76
CA ALA A 448 3.48 -31.99 -30.06
C ALA A 448 3.65 -33.38 -29.41
N GLY A 449 4.28 -34.31 -30.12
CA GLY A 449 4.27 -35.74 -29.80
C GLY A 449 3.03 -36.44 -30.38
N GLY A 450 3.18 -37.69 -30.81
CA GLY A 450 2.25 -38.35 -31.75
C GLY A 450 0.76 -38.36 -31.36
N GLU A 451 0.44 -38.59 -30.09
CA GLU A 451 -0.96 -38.62 -29.63
C GLU A 451 -1.59 -37.21 -29.57
N ALA A 452 -0.86 -36.22 -29.05
CA ALA A 452 -1.30 -34.82 -29.05
C ALA A 452 -1.37 -34.24 -30.47
N ALA A 453 -0.42 -34.59 -31.34
CA ALA A 453 -0.45 -34.23 -32.76
C ALA A 453 -1.73 -34.75 -33.44
N ALA A 454 -2.06 -36.04 -33.25
CA ALA A 454 -3.27 -36.65 -33.80
C ALA A 454 -4.56 -35.99 -33.28
N MET A 455 -4.66 -35.70 -31.98
CA MET A 455 -5.81 -35.00 -31.40
C MET A 455 -5.96 -33.57 -31.95
N LEU A 456 -4.86 -32.83 -32.10
CA LEU A 456 -4.88 -31.47 -32.66
C LEU A 456 -5.15 -31.45 -34.17
N ASP A 457 -4.70 -32.45 -34.93
CA ASP A 457 -5.08 -32.61 -36.35
C ASP A 457 -6.57 -32.87 -36.51
N GLN A 458 -7.12 -33.80 -35.71
CA GLN A 458 -8.55 -34.11 -35.73
C GLN A 458 -9.39 -32.90 -35.29
N TYR A 459 -8.98 -32.17 -34.25
CA TYR A 459 -9.65 -30.94 -33.81
C TYR A 459 -9.69 -29.87 -34.91
N LEU A 460 -8.56 -29.65 -35.60
CA LEU A 460 -8.47 -28.70 -36.70
C LEU A 460 -9.30 -29.18 -37.91
N TYR A 461 -9.35 -30.48 -38.19
CA TYR A 461 -10.26 -31.02 -39.21
C TYR A 461 -11.72 -30.73 -38.86
N ASP A 462 -12.17 -31.06 -37.64
CA ASP A 462 -13.58 -30.90 -37.29
C ASP A 462 -14.00 -29.42 -37.22
N THR A 463 -13.24 -28.58 -36.52
CA THR A 463 -13.58 -27.15 -36.39
C THR A 463 -13.40 -26.33 -37.67
N ARG A 464 -12.41 -26.64 -38.54
CA ARG A 464 -12.18 -25.88 -39.79
C ARG A 464 -12.90 -26.45 -41.01
N ARG A 465 -13.22 -27.75 -41.05
CA ARG A 465 -13.63 -28.46 -42.29
C ARG A 465 -14.98 -29.18 -42.23
N SER A 466 -15.40 -29.67 -41.05
CA SER A 466 -16.80 -30.09 -40.83
C SER A 466 -17.64 -28.96 -40.20
N GLY A 467 -17.00 -27.94 -39.63
CA GLY A 467 -17.66 -26.70 -39.16
C GLY A 467 -18.23 -26.81 -37.74
N GLN A 468 -17.80 -27.81 -36.98
CA GLN A 468 -18.28 -28.10 -35.63
C GLN A 468 -17.89 -27.02 -34.62
N SER A 469 -18.74 -26.85 -33.60
CA SER A 469 -18.37 -26.10 -32.40
C SER A 469 -17.23 -26.81 -31.63
N HIS A 470 -16.53 -26.07 -30.77
CA HIS A 470 -15.50 -26.66 -29.91
C HIS A 470 -16.07 -27.80 -29.03
N GLN A 471 -17.31 -27.67 -28.54
CA GLN A 471 -17.93 -28.68 -27.68
C GLN A 471 -18.25 -29.99 -28.43
N GLU A 472 -18.57 -29.93 -29.72
CA GLU A 472 -18.81 -31.11 -30.56
C GLU A 472 -17.49 -31.81 -30.90
N ALA A 473 -16.48 -31.06 -31.34
CA ALA A 473 -15.17 -31.60 -31.67
C ALA A 473 -14.45 -32.16 -30.42
N ALA A 474 -14.55 -31.51 -29.26
CA ALA A 474 -14.01 -32.02 -28.00
C ALA A 474 -14.68 -33.34 -27.59
N ARG A 475 -16.00 -33.48 -27.75
CA ARG A 475 -16.72 -34.73 -27.48
C ARG A 475 -16.24 -35.90 -28.34
N VAL A 476 -15.95 -35.66 -29.62
CA VAL A 476 -15.38 -36.67 -30.53
C VAL A 476 -14.00 -37.13 -30.06
N LEU A 477 -13.16 -36.21 -29.57
CA LEU A 477 -11.82 -36.53 -29.05
C LEU A 477 -11.86 -37.32 -27.73
N THR A 478 -12.91 -37.15 -26.93
CA THR A 478 -13.09 -37.86 -25.65
C THR A 478 -13.83 -39.20 -25.75
N GLN A 479 -14.27 -39.62 -26.95
CA GLN A 479 -15.02 -40.88 -27.11
C GLN A 479 -14.12 -42.13 -26.97
N PRO A 480 -14.57 -43.19 -26.25
CA PRO A 480 -13.88 -44.48 -26.21
C PRO A 480 -13.69 -45.09 -27.61
N LYS A 481 -12.47 -45.49 -27.95
CA LYS A 481 -12.11 -46.06 -29.27
C LYS A 481 -13.04 -47.22 -29.69
N ARG A 482 -13.45 -48.05 -28.73
CA ARG A 482 -14.34 -49.19 -28.94
C ARG A 482 -15.74 -48.80 -29.44
N GLU A 483 -16.32 -47.72 -28.91
CA GLU A 483 -17.67 -47.25 -29.31
C GLU A 483 -17.66 -46.72 -30.75
N VAL A 484 -16.53 -46.12 -31.18
CA VAL A 484 -16.31 -45.66 -32.55
C VAL A 484 -16.13 -46.83 -33.52
N GLU A 485 -15.48 -47.92 -33.10
CA GLU A 485 -15.29 -49.13 -33.90
C GLU A 485 -16.59 -49.95 -34.05
N GLU A 486 -17.34 -50.14 -32.97
CA GLU A 486 -18.65 -50.83 -32.99
C GLU A 486 -19.66 -50.05 -33.85
N ALA A 487 -19.74 -48.73 -33.72
CA ALA A 487 -20.57 -47.87 -34.57
C ALA A 487 -20.18 -47.93 -36.05
N ARG A 488 -18.88 -48.00 -36.36
CA ARG A 488 -18.39 -48.18 -37.73
C ARG A 488 -18.81 -49.48 -38.37
N SER A 489 -18.84 -50.60 -37.62
CA SER A 489 -19.37 -51.86 -38.17
C SER A 489 -20.84 -51.70 -38.53
N VAL A 490 -21.67 -51.22 -37.57
CA VAL A 490 -23.11 -51.05 -37.78
C VAL A 490 -23.43 -50.20 -39.01
N ILE A 491 -22.70 -49.10 -39.23
CA ILE A 491 -22.88 -48.29 -40.45
C ILE A 491 -22.32 -48.98 -41.69
N ASN A 492 -21.15 -49.62 -41.65
CA ASN A 492 -20.60 -50.34 -42.80
C ASN A 492 -21.56 -51.40 -43.34
N ASP A 493 -22.22 -52.12 -42.44
CA ASP A 493 -23.17 -53.19 -42.76
C ASP A 493 -24.47 -52.63 -43.34
N THR A 494 -25.02 -51.54 -42.78
CA THR A 494 -26.26 -50.92 -43.28
C THR A 494 -26.06 -49.95 -44.46
N TRP A 495 -24.84 -49.47 -44.74
CA TRP A 495 -24.59 -48.43 -45.74
C TRP A 495 -25.02 -48.87 -47.16
N LYS A 496 -24.75 -50.12 -47.54
CA LYS A 496 -24.99 -50.63 -48.91
C LYS A 496 -26.47 -50.75 -49.27
N SER A 497 -27.36 -50.91 -48.29
CA SER A 497 -28.80 -50.87 -48.45
C SER A 497 -29.33 -49.45 -48.22
N GLY A 498 -29.09 -48.90 -47.02
CA GLY A 498 -29.73 -47.70 -46.53
C GLY A 498 -29.36 -46.39 -47.23
N ILE A 499 -28.26 -46.33 -48.00
CA ILE A 499 -27.92 -45.11 -48.75
C ILE A 499 -28.62 -44.98 -50.10
N LYS A 500 -29.17 -46.08 -50.66
CA LYS A 500 -29.68 -46.11 -52.05
C LYS A 500 -30.75 -45.05 -52.30
N ASP A 501 -31.68 -44.92 -51.37
CA ASP A 501 -32.82 -43.99 -51.43
C ASP A 501 -32.41 -42.53 -51.22
N TYR A 502 -31.13 -42.27 -50.90
CA TYR A 502 -30.55 -40.95 -50.66
C TYR A 502 -29.31 -40.67 -51.53
N LEU A 503 -29.11 -41.41 -52.63
CA LEU A 503 -28.03 -41.12 -53.60
C LEU A 503 -28.26 -39.81 -54.37
N GLU A 504 -29.50 -39.33 -54.41
CA GLU A 504 -29.92 -38.11 -55.09
C GLU A 504 -30.49 -37.07 -54.11
N ILE A 505 -30.61 -35.84 -54.62
CA ILE A 505 -31.38 -34.75 -54.02
C ILE A 505 -31.97 -33.90 -55.15
N ASP A 506 -33.27 -33.58 -55.06
CA ASP A 506 -33.99 -32.74 -56.03
C ASP A 506 -33.78 -33.16 -57.51
N GLY A 507 -33.72 -34.48 -57.77
CA GLY A 507 -33.51 -35.06 -59.10
C GLY A 507 -32.08 -34.96 -59.65
N LYS A 508 -31.08 -34.68 -58.80
CA LYS A 508 -29.65 -34.65 -59.15
C LYS A 508 -28.82 -35.55 -58.22
N PRO A 509 -27.78 -36.23 -58.70
CA PRO A 509 -26.91 -37.06 -57.86
C PRO A 509 -26.12 -36.21 -56.85
N ARG A 510 -25.97 -36.71 -55.62
CA ARG A 510 -25.16 -36.07 -54.57
C ARG A 510 -23.67 -36.19 -54.89
N ASP A 511 -22.87 -35.21 -54.46
CA ASP A 511 -21.40 -35.30 -54.54
C ASP A 511 -20.92 -36.51 -53.71
N PRO A 512 -20.02 -37.38 -54.22
CA PRO A 512 -19.37 -38.43 -53.43
C PRO A 512 -18.79 -37.96 -52.09
N ARG A 513 -18.40 -36.69 -51.97
CA ARG A 513 -17.97 -36.03 -50.71
C ARG A 513 -19.13 -35.79 -49.74
N GLU A 514 -20.32 -35.46 -50.24
CA GLU A 514 -21.54 -35.36 -49.42
C GLU A 514 -21.97 -36.75 -48.93
N LEU A 515 -21.93 -37.76 -49.81
CA LEU A 515 -22.15 -39.16 -49.40
C LEU A 515 -21.13 -39.61 -48.34
N HIS A 516 -19.86 -39.21 -48.46
CA HIS A 516 -18.86 -39.48 -47.43
C HIS A 516 -19.13 -38.72 -46.11
N ARG A 517 -19.64 -37.48 -46.15
CA ARG A 517 -20.09 -36.74 -44.96
C ARG A 517 -21.30 -37.39 -44.28
N ILE A 518 -22.31 -37.82 -45.06
CA ILE A 518 -23.48 -38.55 -44.55
C ILE A 518 -23.02 -39.83 -43.83
N ARG A 519 -21.98 -40.51 -44.33
CA ARG A 519 -21.37 -41.66 -43.64
C ARG A 519 -20.68 -41.30 -42.33
N GLN A 520 -19.82 -40.28 -42.33
CA GLN A 520 -19.14 -39.82 -41.11
C GLN A 520 -20.14 -39.36 -40.03
N GLU A 521 -21.24 -38.72 -40.42
CA GLU A 521 -22.29 -38.28 -39.48
C GLU A 521 -23.15 -39.46 -39.02
N ALA A 522 -23.47 -40.43 -39.89
CA ALA A 522 -24.16 -41.65 -39.48
C ALA A 522 -23.31 -42.48 -38.50
N GLU A 523 -21.99 -42.58 -38.72
CA GLU A 523 -21.04 -43.20 -37.78
C GLU A 523 -21.07 -42.49 -36.41
N ARG A 524 -21.15 -41.15 -36.39
CA ARG A 524 -21.24 -40.35 -35.15
C ARG A 524 -22.61 -40.43 -34.47
N ILE A 525 -23.70 -40.61 -35.22
CA ILE A 525 -25.05 -40.79 -34.65
C ILE A 525 -25.16 -42.21 -34.06
N ALA A 526 -24.60 -43.22 -34.73
CA ALA A 526 -24.51 -44.58 -34.19
C ALA A 526 -23.63 -44.66 -32.93
N SER A 527 -22.49 -43.95 -32.87
CA SER A 527 -21.59 -43.94 -31.69
C SER A 527 -22.17 -43.23 -30.44
N ARG A 528 -23.35 -42.61 -30.55
CA ARG A 528 -24.10 -42.06 -29.40
C ARG A 528 -25.07 -43.06 -28.76
N GLY A 529 -25.23 -44.25 -29.35
CA GLY A 529 -26.07 -45.33 -28.85
C GLY A 529 -27.57 -45.14 -29.12
N GLY A 530 -28.32 -46.25 -29.07
CA GLY A 530 -29.79 -46.25 -29.11
C GLY A 530 -30.46 -46.05 -30.48
N VAL A 531 -29.71 -45.96 -31.57
CA VAL A 531 -30.23 -45.71 -32.93
C VAL A 531 -29.76 -46.82 -33.88
N SER A 532 -30.65 -47.39 -34.71
CA SER A 532 -30.28 -48.38 -35.73
C SER A 532 -29.49 -47.73 -36.88
N GLY A 533 -28.66 -48.50 -37.59
CA GLY A 533 -27.82 -47.95 -38.68
C GLY A 533 -28.62 -47.22 -39.76
N GLU A 534 -29.80 -47.73 -40.14
CA GLU A 534 -30.71 -47.07 -41.08
C GLU A 534 -31.30 -45.76 -40.54
N ALA A 535 -31.67 -45.72 -39.25
CA ALA A 535 -32.16 -44.50 -38.61
C ALA A 535 -31.04 -43.47 -38.41
N ALA A 536 -29.80 -43.91 -38.17
CA ALA A 536 -28.63 -43.06 -38.11
C ALA A 536 -28.28 -42.47 -39.49
N ILE A 537 -28.35 -43.26 -40.57
CA ILE A 537 -28.21 -42.77 -41.96
C ILE A 537 -29.33 -41.76 -42.28
N ARG A 538 -30.59 -42.07 -41.98
CA ARG A 538 -31.73 -41.15 -42.22
C ARG A 538 -31.59 -39.84 -41.43
N ALA A 539 -31.14 -39.91 -40.17
CA ALA A 539 -30.90 -38.73 -39.35
C ALA A 539 -29.70 -37.90 -39.87
N ALA A 540 -28.62 -38.55 -40.33
CA ALA A 540 -27.48 -37.90 -40.95
C ALA A 540 -27.86 -37.16 -42.25
N VAL A 541 -28.64 -37.80 -43.14
CA VAL A 541 -29.19 -37.17 -44.34
C VAL A 541 -30.07 -35.98 -43.97
N GLY A 542 -31.00 -36.16 -43.02
CA GLY A 542 -31.89 -35.09 -42.56
C GLY A 542 -31.14 -33.88 -41.97
N GLN A 543 -30.09 -34.11 -41.19
CA GLN A 543 -29.25 -33.03 -40.65
C GLN A 543 -28.45 -32.31 -41.74
N ILE A 544 -27.83 -33.05 -42.67
CA ILE A 544 -27.03 -32.46 -43.75
C ILE A 544 -27.92 -31.71 -44.76
N ASP A 545 -29.14 -32.17 -45.00
CA ASP A 545 -30.10 -31.49 -45.87
C ASP A 545 -30.86 -30.35 -45.17
N ALA A 546 -30.94 -30.33 -43.83
CA ALA A 546 -31.33 -29.15 -43.06
C ALA A 546 -30.21 -28.08 -43.02
N GLN A 547 -28.95 -28.49 -43.19
CA GLN A 547 -27.81 -27.59 -43.41
C GLN A 547 -27.68 -27.07 -44.85
N ARG A 548 -28.68 -27.29 -45.72
CA ARG A 548 -28.76 -26.66 -47.06
C ARG A 548 -29.77 -25.52 -47.08
N THR A 549 -29.36 -24.37 -47.62
CA THR A 549 -30.27 -23.29 -48.02
C THR A 549 -30.49 -23.31 -49.54
N THR A 550 -31.46 -22.55 -50.04
CA THR A 550 -31.75 -22.43 -51.48
C THR A 550 -31.22 -21.10 -52.00
N VAL A 551 -30.35 -21.15 -53.00
CA VAL A 551 -29.77 -19.98 -53.69
C VAL A 551 -30.01 -20.15 -55.17
N ASN A 552 -30.59 -19.15 -55.83
CA ASN A 552 -30.97 -19.15 -57.25
C ASN A 552 -31.67 -20.46 -57.68
N GLY A 553 -32.73 -20.83 -56.96
CA GLY A 553 -33.51 -22.06 -57.19
C GLY A 553 -32.84 -23.38 -56.80
N ARG A 554 -31.58 -23.37 -56.35
CA ARG A 554 -30.76 -24.57 -56.11
C ARG A 554 -30.44 -24.78 -54.63
N ARG A 555 -30.64 -26.00 -54.10
CA ARG A 555 -30.27 -26.35 -52.71
C ARG A 555 -28.77 -26.57 -52.58
N VAL A 556 -28.11 -25.77 -51.75
CA VAL A 556 -26.64 -25.70 -51.59
C VAL A 556 -26.25 -25.64 -50.10
N PRO A 557 -25.07 -26.16 -49.69
CA PRO A 557 -24.69 -26.19 -48.27
C PRO A 557 -24.52 -24.78 -47.69
N ASN A 558 -25.22 -24.49 -46.58
CA ASN A 558 -25.31 -23.17 -45.93
C ASN A 558 -24.05 -22.81 -45.10
N ILE A 559 -22.86 -23.13 -45.61
CA ILE A 559 -21.61 -23.05 -44.84
C ILE A 559 -21.12 -21.59 -44.80
N GLY A 560 -21.04 -21.01 -43.60
CA GLY A 560 -20.57 -19.64 -43.37
C GLY A 560 -21.58 -18.54 -43.69
N MET A 561 -22.59 -18.82 -44.51
CA MET A 561 -23.65 -17.92 -44.93
C MET A 561 -24.63 -17.60 -43.78
N PRO A 562 -24.98 -16.33 -43.52
CA PRO A 562 -25.92 -15.98 -42.46
C PRO A 562 -27.38 -16.13 -42.92
N GLN A 563 -28.27 -16.45 -41.98
CA GLN A 563 -29.70 -16.64 -42.22
C GLN A 563 -30.35 -15.37 -42.79
N GLY A 564 -31.08 -15.49 -43.91
CA GLY A 564 -31.69 -14.34 -44.60
C GLY A 564 -30.74 -13.63 -45.58
N ALA A 565 -29.56 -14.19 -45.86
CA ALA A 565 -28.65 -13.70 -46.89
C ALA A 565 -29.01 -14.16 -48.31
N GLU A 566 -29.93 -15.13 -48.45
CA GLU A 566 -30.32 -15.73 -49.73
C GLU A 566 -30.64 -14.66 -50.80
N PRO A 567 -31.50 -13.65 -50.55
CA PRO A 567 -31.80 -12.63 -51.55
C PRO A 567 -30.61 -11.74 -51.92
N ALA A 568 -29.62 -11.60 -51.02
CA ALA A 568 -28.40 -10.82 -51.28
C ALA A 568 -27.45 -11.57 -52.22
N VAL A 569 -27.41 -12.91 -52.11
CA VAL A 569 -26.62 -13.77 -53.00
C VAL A 569 -27.31 -13.93 -54.35
N ASP A 570 -28.65 -14.03 -54.37
CA ASP A 570 -29.43 -14.05 -55.61
C ASP A 570 -29.27 -12.73 -56.40
N GLU A 571 -29.35 -11.57 -55.74
CA GLU A 571 -29.12 -10.26 -56.37
C GLU A 571 -27.67 -10.09 -56.85
N LEU A 572 -26.68 -10.67 -56.15
CA LEU A 572 -25.29 -10.75 -56.63
C LEU A 572 -25.19 -11.63 -57.89
N ILE A 573 -25.81 -12.80 -57.92
CA ILE A 573 -25.83 -13.71 -59.08
C ILE A 573 -26.45 -13.01 -60.29
N GLN A 574 -27.60 -12.35 -60.14
CA GLN A 574 -28.24 -11.57 -61.20
C GLN A 574 -27.37 -10.40 -61.69
N THR A 575 -26.56 -9.82 -60.81
CA THR A 575 -25.63 -8.71 -61.17
C THR A 575 -24.41 -9.24 -61.92
N VAL A 576 -23.86 -10.38 -61.50
CA VAL A 576 -22.75 -11.06 -62.20
C VAL A 576 -23.20 -11.62 -63.55
N ALA A 577 -24.39 -12.21 -63.64
CA ALA A 577 -25.00 -12.64 -64.91
C ALA A 577 -25.08 -11.49 -65.91
N ARG A 578 -25.56 -10.31 -65.48
CA ARG A 578 -25.59 -9.07 -66.27
C ARG A 578 -24.18 -8.59 -66.68
N LYS A 579 -23.19 -8.62 -65.79
CA LYS A 579 -21.78 -8.28 -66.12
C LYS A 579 -21.20 -9.23 -67.20
N LEU A 580 -21.57 -10.51 -67.15
CA LEU A 580 -21.05 -11.56 -68.02
C LEU A 580 -21.87 -11.79 -69.31
N GLY A 581 -23.00 -11.09 -69.49
CA GLY A 581 -23.89 -11.31 -70.62
C GLY A 581 -24.55 -12.69 -70.64
N ARG A 582 -24.78 -13.31 -69.48
CA ARG A 582 -25.40 -14.64 -69.33
C ARG A 582 -26.80 -14.55 -68.73
N ASP A 583 -27.57 -15.62 -68.91
CA ASP A 583 -28.82 -15.82 -68.18
C ASP A 583 -28.54 -16.06 -66.69
N PRO A 584 -29.24 -15.38 -65.75
CA PRO A 584 -29.13 -15.66 -64.32
C PRO A 584 -29.39 -17.12 -63.95
N ASP A 585 -30.30 -17.82 -64.63
CA ASP A 585 -30.71 -19.19 -64.26
C ASP A 585 -29.65 -20.25 -64.61
N GLU A 586 -28.68 -19.92 -65.48
CA GLU A 586 -27.48 -20.76 -65.71
C GLU A 586 -26.48 -20.73 -64.54
N LEU A 587 -26.58 -19.73 -63.65
CA LEU A 587 -25.58 -19.47 -62.62
C LEU A 587 -25.99 -20.04 -61.26
N SER A 588 -25.00 -20.49 -60.49
CA SER A 588 -25.17 -20.92 -59.10
C SER A 588 -24.03 -20.39 -58.24
N ALA A 589 -24.23 -20.28 -56.93
CA ALA A 589 -23.15 -20.07 -55.97
C ALA A 589 -22.92 -21.32 -55.10
N LEU A 590 -21.66 -21.64 -54.83
CA LEU A 590 -21.25 -22.77 -53.98
C LEU A 590 -20.12 -22.37 -53.02
N PRO A 591 -20.02 -22.94 -51.80
CA PRO A 591 -18.88 -22.71 -50.92
C PRO A 591 -17.58 -23.29 -51.51
N ASN A 592 -16.48 -22.54 -51.43
CA ASN A 592 -15.17 -22.92 -51.97
C ASN A 592 -14.63 -24.17 -51.24
N PRO A 593 -14.33 -25.28 -51.95
CA PRO A 593 -13.84 -26.52 -51.34
C PRO A 593 -12.51 -26.41 -50.55
N ARG A 594 -11.76 -25.31 -50.73
CA ARG A 594 -10.50 -25.02 -50.01
C ARG A 594 -10.66 -23.96 -48.90
N ASN A 595 -11.74 -23.18 -48.90
CA ASN A 595 -12.00 -22.13 -47.91
C ASN A 595 -13.52 -21.96 -47.71
N PRO A 596 -14.17 -22.73 -46.82
CA PRO A 596 -15.63 -22.77 -46.74
C PRO A 596 -16.29 -21.44 -46.30
N GLY A 597 -15.52 -20.49 -45.76
CA GLY A 597 -16.00 -19.13 -45.47
C GLY A 597 -16.07 -18.20 -46.69
N GLN A 598 -15.64 -18.66 -47.86
CA GLN A 598 -15.69 -17.92 -49.11
C GLN A 598 -16.49 -18.72 -50.14
N TRP A 599 -17.49 -18.12 -50.74
CA TRP A 599 -18.32 -18.73 -51.78
C TRP A 599 -17.81 -18.34 -53.16
N GLN A 600 -18.18 -19.10 -54.18
CA GLN A 600 -17.75 -18.93 -55.57
C GLN A 600 -18.92 -19.10 -56.52
N ILE A 601 -18.94 -18.34 -57.60
CA ILE A 601 -19.95 -18.46 -58.66
C ILE A 601 -19.49 -19.50 -59.69
N VAL A 602 -20.40 -20.40 -60.05
CA VAL A 602 -20.19 -21.52 -60.96
C VAL A 602 -21.23 -21.53 -62.07
N GLY A 603 -20.89 -22.15 -63.20
CA GLY A 603 -21.80 -22.41 -64.31
C GLY A 603 -22.72 -23.61 -64.09
N PRO A 604 -23.54 -23.96 -65.10
CA PRO A 604 -24.50 -25.07 -65.03
C PRO A 604 -23.81 -26.45 -64.95
N ASP A 605 -22.55 -26.50 -65.36
CA ASP A 605 -21.63 -27.64 -65.29
C ASP A 605 -20.87 -27.75 -63.96
N ASN A 606 -21.13 -26.83 -63.01
CA ASN A 606 -20.41 -26.62 -61.75
C ASN A 606 -18.95 -26.17 -61.87
N TRP A 607 -18.48 -25.77 -63.05
CA TRP A 607 -17.13 -25.21 -63.19
C TRP A 607 -17.09 -23.75 -62.74
N LEU A 608 -15.93 -23.35 -62.20
CA LEU A 608 -15.68 -22.00 -61.70
C LEU A 608 -15.72 -20.99 -62.84
N ILE A 609 -16.56 -19.96 -62.72
CA ILE A 609 -16.59 -18.87 -63.68
C ILE A 609 -15.49 -17.86 -63.34
N PRO A 610 -14.53 -17.59 -64.25
CA PRO A 610 -13.57 -16.52 -64.07
C PRO A 610 -14.21 -15.15 -64.29
N ASP A 611 -13.79 -14.15 -63.51
CA ASP A 611 -14.07 -12.75 -63.84
C ASP A 611 -13.27 -12.38 -65.09
N PRO A 612 -13.88 -11.87 -66.18
CA PRO A 612 -13.16 -11.47 -67.40
C PRO A 612 -12.05 -10.45 -67.11
N ASP A 613 -12.20 -9.60 -66.09
CA ASP A 613 -11.23 -8.53 -65.78
C ASP A 613 -9.96 -9.06 -65.08
N THR A 614 -10.02 -10.26 -64.48
CA THR A 614 -8.91 -10.77 -63.64
C THR A 614 -8.48 -12.21 -63.95
N GLY A 615 -9.24 -12.95 -64.74
CA GLY A 615 -9.01 -14.37 -65.04
C GLY A 615 -9.17 -15.31 -63.83
N ARG A 616 -9.66 -14.82 -62.69
CA ARG A 616 -9.79 -15.58 -61.43
C ARG A 616 -11.25 -15.91 -61.16
N ALA A 617 -11.49 -17.08 -60.56
CA ALA A 617 -12.82 -17.50 -60.13
C ALA A 617 -13.50 -16.45 -59.23
N ILE A 618 -14.70 -16.01 -59.60
CA ILE A 618 -15.46 -14.99 -58.87
C ILE A 618 -15.80 -15.53 -57.47
N GLY A 619 -15.20 -14.96 -56.43
CA GLY A 619 -15.31 -15.47 -55.06
C GLY A 619 -15.57 -14.37 -54.02
N PHE A 620 -16.58 -14.57 -53.17
CA PHE A 620 -17.15 -13.57 -52.26
C PHE A 620 -17.34 -14.13 -50.83
N ASP A 621 -17.50 -13.25 -49.83
CA ASP A 621 -17.96 -13.63 -48.49
C ASP A 621 -19.47 -13.33 -48.38
N PRO A 622 -20.34 -14.34 -48.18
CA PRO A 622 -21.79 -14.12 -48.02
C PRO A 622 -22.16 -13.13 -46.91
N ARG A 623 -21.33 -13.02 -45.85
CA ARG A 623 -21.56 -12.08 -44.73
C ARG A 623 -21.30 -10.64 -45.15
N ALA A 624 -20.23 -10.41 -45.89
CA ALA A 624 -19.91 -9.10 -46.45
C ALA A 624 -21.00 -8.65 -47.44
N ILE A 625 -21.43 -9.55 -48.35
CA ILE A 625 -22.49 -9.29 -49.32
C ILE A 625 -23.83 -9.02 -48.61
N ALA A 626 -24.22 -9.83 -47.63
CA ALA A 626 -25.45 -9.61 -46.86
C ALA A 626 -25.44 -8.26 -46.11
N ALA A 627 -24.31 -7.89 -45.49
CA ALA A 627 -24.16 -6.62 -44.79
C ALA A 627 -24.16 -5.41 -45.74
N GLN A 628 -23.53 -5.52 -46.91
CA GLN A 628 -23.56 -4.47 -47.95
C GLN A 628 -24.96 -4.30 -48.52
N HIS A 629 -25.66 -5.38 -48.85
CA HIS A 629 -27.04 -5.38 -49.34
C HIS A 629 -28.04 -4.84 -48.30
N GLN A 630 -27.86 -5.13 -47.00
CA GLN A 630 -28.66 -4.51 -45.94
C GLN A 630 -28.41 -3.00 -45.81
N ARG A 631 -27.14 -2.55 -45.89
CA ARG A 631 -26.80 -1.11 -45.93
C ARG A 631 -27.44 -0.43 -47.12
N TRP A 632 -27.24 -0.97 -48.33
CA TRP A 632 -27.85 -0.46 -49.55
C TRP A 632 -29.39 -0.40 -49.48
N LYS A 633 -30.06 -1.40 -48.88
CA LYS A 633 -31.52 -1.33 -48.65
C LYS A 633 -31.91 -0.25 -47.63
N GLY A 634 -31.07 0.02 -46.64
CA GLY A 634 -31.18 1.20 -45.77
C GLY A 634 -31.04 2.52 -46.53
N ASP A 635 -29.95 2.68 -47.30
CA ASP A 635 -29.66 3.88 -48.09
C ASP A 635 -30.71 4.13 -49.18
N LEU A 636 -31.26 3.06 -49.78
CA LEU A 636 -32.38 3.11 -50.74
C LEU A 636 -33.68 3.54 -50.05
N ALA A 637 -33.98 3.00 -48.85
CA ALA A 637 -35.14 3.41 -48.08
C ALA A 637 -35.02 4.87 -47.60
N GLU A 638 -33.84 5.29 -47.16
CA GLU A 638 -33.59 6.66 -46.73
C GLU A 638 -33.62 7.64 -47.91
N SER A 639 -33.01 7.33 -49.05
CA SER A 639 -33.09 8.17 -50.24
C SER A 639 -34.50 8.26 -50.80
N GLN A 640 -35.31 7.20 -50.73
CA GLN A 640 -36.75 7.27 -51.02
C GLN A 640 -37.52 8.10 -49.99
N ALA A 641 -37.18 8.03 -48.71
CA ALA A 641 -37.78 8.87 -47.67
C ALA A 641 -37.42 10.35 -47.85
N ARG A 642 -36.15 10.67 -48.11
CA ARG A 642 -35.66 12.01 -48.45
C ARG A 642 -36.37 12.55 -49.68
N ARG A 643 -36.46 11.79 -50.79
CA ARG A 643 -37.24 12.20 -51.98
C ARG A 643 -38.73 12.44 -51.69
N ARG A 644 -39.35 11.66 -50.78
CA ARG A 644 -40.74 11.91 -50.34
C ARG A 644 -40.86 13.16 -49.46
N VAL A 645 -39.83 13.52 -48.68
CA VAL A 645 -39.77 14.77 -47.90
C VAL A 645 -39.49 15.98 -48.81
N GLU A 646 -38.60 15.86 -49.79
CA GLU A 646 -38.33 16.85 -50.84
C GLU A 646 -39.59 17.11 -51.69
N GLN A 647 -40.33 16.06 -52.07
CA GLN A 647 -41.65 16.21 -52.71
C GLN A 647 -42.68 16.89 -51.80
N ARG A 648 -42.68 16.60 -50.49
CA ARG A 648 -43.56 17.30 -49.53
C ARG A 648 -43.18 18.76 -49.28
N THR A 649 -41.89 19.09 -49.24
CA THR A 649 -41.42 20.47 -49.06
C THR A 649 -41.63 21.31 -50.31
N THR A 650 -41.29 20.80 -51.49
CA THR A 650 -41.65 21.47 -52.77
C THR A 650 -43.16 21.66 -52.93
N TRP A 651 -44.00 20.69 -52.54
CA TRP A 651 -45.46 20.92 -52.46
C TRP A 651 -45.85 21.96 -51.41
N ALA A 652 -45.21 21.99 -50.24
CA ALA A 652 -45.51 22.97 -49.20
C ALA A 652 -45.09 24.40 -49.60
N ASP A 653 -43.95 24.57 -50.27
CA ASP A 653 -43.44 25.85 -50.72
C ASP A 653 -44.15 26.33 -52.00
N GLN A 654 -44.56 25.42 -52.90
CA GLN A 654 -45.57 25.74 -53.92
C GLN A 654 -46.90 26.17 -53.27
N SER A 655 -47.34 25.50 -52.20
CA SER A 655 -48.58 25.88 -51.49
C SER A 655 -48.46 27.24 -50.78
N ARG A 656 -47.26 27.62 -50.31
CA ARG A 656 -46.99 28.97 -49.79
C ARG A 656 -47.00 29.99 -50.92
N ASN A 657 -46.24 29.78 -51.99
CA ASN A 657 -46.23 30.67 -53.15
C ASN A 657 -47.65 30.87 -53.74
N ILE A 658 -48.49 29.83 -53.78
CA ILE A 658 -49.91 29.93 -54.19
C ILE A 658 -50.75 30.70 -53.17
N ARG A 659 -50.49 30.58 -51.86
CA ARG A 659 -51.15 31.39 -50.82
C ARG A 659 -50.73 32.85 -50.91
N ASP A 660 -49.45 33.12 -51.14
CA ASP A 660 -48.90 34.47 -51.17
C ASP A 660 -49.35 35.18 -52.46
N LEU A 661 -49.33 34.48 -53.61
CA LEU A 661 -50.00 34.92 -54.84
C LEU A 661 -51.50 35.18 -54.64
N ARG A 662 -52.22 34.33 -53.88
CA ARG A 662 -53.63 34.60 -53.54
C ARG A 662 -53.81 35.79 -52.61
N SER A 663 -52.86 36.07 -51.72
CA SER A 663 -52.91 37.26 -50.86
C SER A 663 -52.69 38.55 -51.66
N GLN A 664 -51.84 38.50 -52.69
CA GLN A 664 -51.66 39.58 -53.64
C GLN A 664 -52.88 39.73 -54.57
N SER A 665 -53.43 38.62 -55.10
CA SER A 665 -54.62 38.66 -55.96
C SER A 665 -55.94 38.92 -55.22
N ALA A 666 -55.96 38.91 -53.88
CA ALA A 666 -57.14 39.25 -53.07
C ALA A 666 -57.42 40.76 -53.00
N THR A 667 -56.54 41.60 -53.57
CA THR A 667 -56.74 43.06 -53.70
C THR A 667 -57.00 43.49 -55.14
N THR A 668 -57.42 42.57 -56.02
CA THR A 668 -57.84 42.88 -57.40
C THR A 668 -59.28 42.44 -57.63
N GLU A 669 -60.16 43.38 -57.95
CA GLU A 669 -61.57 43.12 -58.22
C GLU A 669 -61.74 42.33 -59.53
N VAL A 670 -62.68 41.37 -59.55
CA VAL A 670 -63.03 40.61 -60.76
C VAL A 670 -64.49 40.89 -61.13
N PRO A 671 -64.75 41.72 -62.16
CA PRO A 671 -66.10 41.92 -62.69
C PRO A 671 -66.68 40.63 -63.29
N ALA A 672 -67.97 40.40 -63.11
CA ALA A 672 -68.63 39.18 -63.56
C ALA A 672 -68.85 39.15 -65.08
N ALA A 673 -68.40 38.08 -65.75
CA ALA A 673 -68.68 37.83 -67.16
C ALA A 673 -68.97 36.35 -67.45
N ILE A 674 -70.24 36.10 -67.79
CA ILE A 674 -70.74 35.00 -68.65
C ILE A 674 -70.59 33.55 -68.12
N ALA A 675 -71.73 32.86 -68.09
CA ALA A 675 -71.84 31.44 -67.79
C ALA A 675 -72.42 30.66 -68.99
N LYS A 676 -72.14 29.35 -69.06
CA LYS A 676 -72.87 28.30 -69.82
C LYS A 676 -73.05 28.50 -71.33
N ARG A 677 -72.55 27.54 -72.12
CA ARG A 677 -73.42 26.44 -72.59
C ARG A 677 -72.64 25.25 -73.19
N ASP A 678 -73.38 24.17 -73.36
CA ASP A 678 -72.96 22.84 -73.77
C ASP A 678 -73.04 22.62 -75.30
N ALA A 679 -72.48 21.47 -75.73
CA ALA A 679 -73.03 20.52 -76.71
C ALA A 679 -72.20 20.17 -77.97
N SER A 680 -72.12 18.86 -78.20
CA SER A 680 -72.06 18.13 -79.49
C SER A 680 -71.02 18.49 -80.56
N ALA A 681 -69.99 17.65 -80.62
CA ALA A 681 -69.71 16.70 -81.71
C ALA A 681 -69.30 17.17 -83.14
N ALA A 682 -68.30 16.42 -83.62
CA ALA A 682 -68.04 15.98 -85.01
C ALA A 682 -67.20 16.84 -85.97
N GLU A 683 -66.35 16.08 -86.68
CA GLU A 683 -65.71 16.31 -87.99
C GLU A 683 -64.71 17.47 -88.18
N ALA A 684 -63.53 17.10 -88.67
CA ALA A 684 -62.48 18.00 -89.17
C ALA A 684 -62.57 18.13 -90.70
N PRO A 685 -61.89 19.13 -91.29
CA PRO A 685 -60.92 18.75 -92.32
C PRO A 685 -59.58 19.51 -92.26
N ALA A 686 -58.65 19.03 -93.08
CA ALA A 686 -57.24 19.43 -93.18
C ALA A 686 -56.98 20.88 -93.67
N PHE A 687 -55.77 21.39 -93.41
CA PHE A 687 -54.78 21.57 -94.49
C PHE A 687 -53.32 21.56 -93.96
N GLU A 688 -52.34 21.58 -94.87
CA GLU A 688 -50.99 21.03 -94.64
C GLU A 688 -49.84 22.05 -94.47
N LEU A 689 -48.79 21.60 -93.75
CA LEU A 689 -47.33 21.79 -93.94
C LEU A 689 -46.77 23.08 -94.60
N PRO A 690 -45.74 23.67 -93.96
CA PRO A 690 -44.40 23.58 -94.57
C PRO A 690 -43.47 22.54 -93.93
N LYS A 691 -42.30 22.30 -94.54
CA LYS A 691 -41.35 21.21 -94.19
C LYS A 691 -40.20 21.68 -93.28
N PHE A 692 -39.82 20.77 -92.39
CA PHE A 692 -38.47 20.47 -91.87
C PHE A 692 -37.34 21.53 -91.89
N ASP A 693 -36.68 21.65 -90.74
CA ASP A 693 -35.28 21.19 -90.65
C ASP A 693 -35.07 20.34 -89.36
N LEU A 694 -33.98 19.60 -89.26
CA LEU A 694 -33.69 18.58 -88.23
C LEU A 694 -32.48 18.95 -87.36
N THR A 695 -32.70 19.41 -86.12
CA THR A 695 -31.87 19.04 -84.94
C THR A 695 -32.39 19.63 -83.61
N LYS A 696 -32.91 18.78 -82.70
CA LYS A 696 -33.24 19.02 -81.27
C LYS A 696 -34.42 20.02 -81.00
N PRO A 697 -35.00 20.08 -79.77
CA PRO A 697 -35.37 19.00 -78.83
C PRO A 697 -36.81 19.16 -78.21
N LEU A 698 -37.15 18.35 -77.19
CA LEU A 698 -38.30 18.43 -76.23
C LEU A 698 -39.68 17.91 -76.75
N VAL A 699 -40.48 17.02 -76.11
CA VAL A 699 -40.76 16.60 -74.69
C VAL A 699 -41.61 17.63 -73.92
N PRO A 700 -42.68 17.27 -73.12
CA PRO A 700 -43.16 15.97 -72.59
C PRO A 700 -44.49 15.49 -73.26
N ASN A 701 -45.51 14.78 -72.69
CA ASN A 701 -45.91 14.42 -71.32
C ASN A 701 -46.89 13.20 -71.20
N ALA A 702 -47.45 12.98 -70.00
CA ALA A 702 -48.31 11.89 -69.49
C ALA A 702 -49.72 11.71 -70.11
N GLY A 703 -50.47 10.61 -69.87
CA GLY A 703 -50.25 9.43 -69.01
C GLY A 703 -51.42 8.41 -69.11
N THR A 704 -51.68 7.45 -68.21
CA THR A 704 -51.04 7.08 -66.93
C THR A 704 -51.20 5.58 -66.61
N LYS A 705 -50.12 4.89 -66.24
CA LYS A 705 -50.06 3.80 -65.22
C LYS A 705 -48.62 3.74 -64.71
N GLN A 706 -48.41 3.71 -63.39
CA GLN A 706 -47.09 3.93 -62.80
C GLN A 706 -46.21 2.67 -62.82
N THR A 707 -45.40 2.52 -63.87
CA THR A 707 -44.19 1.70 -63.83
C THR A 707 -43.07 2.51 -63.18
N THR A 708 -42.65 2.11 -61.98
CA THR A 708 -41.54 2.75 -61.26
C THR A 708 -40.20 2.27 -61.82
N THR A 709 -39.78 2.81 -62.97
CA THR A 709 -38.46 2.55 -63.52
C THR A 709 -37.37 3.10 -62.59
N THR A 710 -36.52 2.20 -62.09
CA THR A 710 -35.34 2.55 -61.30
C THR A 710 -34.38 3.39 -62.15
N PRO A 711 -33.85 4.53 -61.65
CA PRO A 711 -32.83 5.29 -62.38
C PRO A 711 -31.56 4.44 -62.53
N ALA A 712 -30.88 4.57 -63.67
CA ALA A 712 -29.58 3.95 -63.88
C ALA A 712 -28.56 4.47 -62.84
N VAL A 713 -27.70 3.57 -62.36
CA VAL A 713 -26.65 3.90 -61.38
C VAL A 713 -25.44 4.50 -62.14
N PRO A 714 -24.88 5.64 -61.70
CA PRO A 714 -23.66 6.20 -62.28
C PRO A 714 -22.42 5.29 -62.14
N GLU A 715 -21.40 5.59 -62.93
CA GLU A 715 -20.14 4.82 -63.02
C GLU A 715 -19.36 4.76 -61.69
N ASP A 716 -19.62 5.71 -60.78
CA ASP A 716 -19.08 5.82 -59.41
C ASP A 716 -19.09 4.50 -58.60
N PHE A 717 -20.05 3.59 -58.88
CA PHE A 717 -20.17 2.31 -58.19
C PHE A 717 -18.95 1.38 -58.41
N LEU A 718 -18.24 1.52 -59.53
CA LEU A 718 -17.03 0.72 -59.82
C LEU A 718 -15.79 1.23 -59.05
N GLU A 719 -15.69 2.54 -58.81
CA GLU A 719 -14.58 3.10 -58.03
C GLU A 719 -14.67 2.71 -56.54
N TYR A 720 -15.88 2.59 -56.01
CA TYR A 720 -16.11 2.18 -54.62
C TYR A 720 -15.73 0.71 -54.33
N LEU A 721 -15.82 -0.17 -55.34
CA LEU A 721 -15.53 -1.61 -55.20
C LEU A 721 -14.04 -1.99 -55.30
N THR A 722 -13.16 -1.05 -55.67
CA THR A 722 -11.75 -1.35 -56.00
C THR A 722 -10.72 -0.78 -55.02
N ARG A 723 -11.12 0.04 -54.04
CA ARG A 723 -10.23 0.54 -52.98
C ARG A 723 -9.99 -0.53 -51.91
N LYS A 724 -8.71 -0.84 -51.68
CA LYS A 724 -8.21 -1.70 -50.59
C LYS A 724 -8.04 -0.93 -49.29
#